data_AF-A0A7C7W000-F1
#
_entry.id   AF-A0A7C7W000-F1
#
_cell.length_a   1.000
_cell.length_b   1.000
_cell.length_c   1.000
_cell.angle_alpha   90.00
_cell.angle_beta   90.00
_cell.angle_gamma   90.00
#
_symmetry.space_group_name_H-M   'P 1'
#
loop_
_entity.id
_entity.type
_entity.pdbx_description
1 polymer ?
#
loop_
_entity_poly.entity_id
_entity_poly.type
_entity_poly.pdbx_seq_one_letter_code
_entity_poly.pdbx_strand_id
1 'polypeptide(L)'
;MFSRTELMIRLILIALTALMIHLFTLNPVCAAGSADFLTNIEKTLSGADIDRARTLNLRVASLFGQNRLSRDSRPCCPAKTGTFILVEARRYRHLLDPEYHYILQRPTDSGDNDYYGHGIDVWSIETEHFTIHYTEDGRYGDAVPGSDGSRDTVPWYVTTMGDYFEQVWDYEVGTLGYRSPPPDAGRGGSDNFDVYLLDINAYGYTTIDENGYLYIVLDNDFESFPTNLDPEGDQKGCMKVTAAHEFFHVLQYEYGAWREPSNWWLENTAVWMEDEIFDGVDDYLNYLGYIYEDANDNGRWDSGEVYYDLDGSVLGTTGRPKGWADCPDTPIDTFNGYYEYGGVVWAKYLAEKYGDGFIKNVFHGLGGARNAIEVISDELNYRGYSLADAVADFRVKYILQDFEEGLKYPLPRHRASFETYPASVMGNRMPPDFNAGLSHLSCEYVAFRPGHADSVTFTLSVGESNIADFSMTAVGFMKDDSEEVEQIDFDPQTGVAELELSQFREQYDKVVFVPVNVSTTSDRVSYRIFADVQEDDGNQTNLFFPQIAAGDGKWTAIGLLNTGEKLADVTLILYGRNGRVLATTVRYFAPFEKKLMYMRELFPKVNIPEDEAVVEAVTVNPDFMGFEMWGEGNKYVSGLMTGGKQGRCCTESGRTRP
;
A
#
# COMPACT_ATOMS: atom_id res chain seq x y z
N MET A 1 2.54 20.91 23.97
CA MET A 1 3.71 20.70 23.10
C MET A 1 4.75 19.95 23.92
N PHE A 2 4.78 18.64 23.78
CA PHE A 2 5.87 17.79 24.24
C PHE A 2 6.65 17.36 22.99
N SER A 3 7.98 17.26 23.06
CA SER A 3 8.78 16.84 21.91
C SER A 3 8.60 15.33 21.65
N ARG A 4 8.84 14.89 20.40
CA ARG A 4 8.76 13.47 19.96
C ARG A 4 9.54 12.53 20.91
N THR A 5 10.64 13.00 21.49
CA THR A 5 11.47 12.24 22.43
C THR A 5 10.82 12.03 23.81
N GLU A 6 9.99 12.95 24.29
CA GLU A 6 9.34 12.85 25.61
C GLU A 6 8.13 11.90 25.62
N LEU A 7 7.47 11.71 24.46
CA LEU A 7 6.39 10.75 24.31
C LEU A 7 6.92 9.31 24.20
N MET A 8 8.01 9.13 23.45
CA MET A 8 8.68 7.84 23.25
C MET A 8 9.23 7.25 24.56
N ILE A 9 9.78 8.10 25.45
CA ILE A 9 10.25 7.67 26.78
C ILE A 9 9.09 7.24 27.69
N ARG A 10 7.90 7.85 27.55
CA ARG A 10 6.73 7.47 28.34
C ARG A 10 6.09 6.15 27.89
N LEU A 11 6.07 5.88 26.59
CA LEU A 11 5.66 4.59 26.03
C LEU A 11 6.60 3.45 26.49
N ILE A 12 7.91 3.69 26.53
CA ILE A 12 8.91 2.73 27.04
C ILE A 12 8.73 2.44 28.53
N LEU A 13 8.30 3.43 29.32
CA LEU A 13 8.07 3.27 30.76
C LEU A 13 6.78 2.50 31.10
N ILE A 14 5.77 2.52 30.22
CA ILE A 14 4.55 1.71 30.36
C ILE A 14 4.84 0.24 30.02
N ALA A 15 5.67 0.00 28.99
CA ALA A 15 6.10 -1.34 28.57
C ALA A 15 6.89 -2.10 29.65
N LEU A 16 7.65 -1.40 30.51
CA LEU A 16 8.42 -2.03 31.60
C LEU A 16 7.56 -2.56 32.76
N THR A 17 6.30 -2.14 32.88
CA THR A 17 5.37 -2.64 33.90
C THR A 17 4.53 -3.84 33.45
N ALA A 18 4.46 -4.14 32.15
CA ALA A 18 3.66 -5.24 31.60
C ALA A 18 4.42 -6.59 31.52
N LEU A 19 5.72 -6.62 31.85
CA LEU A 19 6.58 -7.81 31.82
C LEU A 19 6.36 -8.77 33.02
N MET A 20 5.11 -9.00 33.44
CA MET A 20 4.76 -9.95 34.51
C MET A 20 3.38 -10.60 34.34
N ILE A 21 2.83 -10.64 33.12
CA ILE A 21 1.69 -11.51 32.80
C ILE A 21 1.94 -12.12 31.41
N HIS A 22 2.54 -13.31 31.39
CA HIS A 22 2.70 -14.13 30.20
C HIS A 22 2.23 -15.53 30.54
N LEU A 23 1.01 -15.88 30.12
CA LEU A 23 0.53 -17.24 29.82
C LEU A 23 -0.97 -17.16 29.46
N PHE A 24 -1.36 -17.81 28.35
CA PHE A 24 -2.67 -17.88 27.66
C PHE A 24 -2.83 -16.87 26.49
N THR A 25 -2.48 -17.24 25.23
CA THR A 25 -3.35 -17.78 24.11
C THR A 25 -4.29 -16.70 23.53
N LEU A 26 -4.38 -16.33 22.24
CA LEU A 26 -4.17 -16.94 20.90
C LEU A 26 -3.82 -15.85 19.86
N ASN A 27 -3.27 -16.26 18.70
CA ASN A 27 -2.83 -15.42 17.57
C ASN A 27 -3.91 -14.48 16.98
N PRO A 28 -3.60 -13.22 16.63
CA PRO A 28 -4.38 -12.42 15.71
C PRO A 28 -3.76 -12.50 14.30
N VAL A 29 -4.40 -13.24 13.41
CA VAL A 29 -4.15 -13.20 11.97
C VAL A 29 -5.52 -13.01 11.31
N CYS A 30 -6.14 -11.84 11.52
CA CYS A 30 -7.55 -11.64 11.14
C CYS A 30 -7.78 -10.71 9.93
N ALA A 31 -6.80 -9.93 9.47
CA ALA A 31 -7.03 -9.04 8.32
C ALA A 31 -6.60 -9.65 6.97
N ALA A 32 -5.46 -10.35 6.91
CA ALA A 32 -4.95 -10.91 5.66
C ALA A 32 -5.54 -12.28 5.27
N GLY A 33 -6.15 -13.01 6.22
CA GLY A 33 -6.70 -14.35 5.97
C GLY A 33 -7.94 -14.37 5.08
N SER A 34 -8.80 -13.34 5.16
CA SER A 34 -9.98 -13.20 4.31
C SER A 34 -9.62 -12.89 2.85
N ALA A 35 -8.60 -12.03 2.64
CA ALA A 35 -8.09 -11.67 1.33
C ALA A 35 -7.50 -12.87 0.59
N ASP A 36 -6.74 -13.73 1.28
CA ASP A 36 -6.17 -14.96 0.69
C ASP A 36 -7.25 -16.01 0.37
N PHE A 37 -8.34 -16.10 1.13
CA PHE A 37 -9.41 -17.06 0.86
C PHE A 37 -10.25 -16.67 -0.37
N LEU A 38 -10.64 -15.39 -0.49
CA LEU A 38 -11.46 -14.91 -1.61
C LEU A 38 -10.66 -14.79 -2.92
N THR A 39 -9.39 -14.39 -2.86
CA THR A 39 -8.51 -14.24 -4.04
C THR A 39 -8.12 -15.59 -4.64
N ASN A 40 -7.99 -16.65 -3.84
CA ASN A 40 -7.60 -17.98 -4.32
C ASN A 40 -8.73 -18.73 -5.05
N ILE A 41 -10.00 -18.32 -4.89
CA ILE A 41 -11.14 -18.93 -5.59
C ILE A 41 -11.15 -18.57 -7.08
N GLU A 42 -10.62 -17.41 -7.47
CA GLU A 42 -10.70 -16.87 -8.84
C GLU A 42 -9.73 -17.51 -9.85
N LYS A 43 -8.79 -18.37 -9.41
CA LYS A 43 -7.65 -18.81 -10.23
C LYS A 43 -7.81 -20.12 -11.02
N THR A 44 -8.97 -20.80 -11.05
CA THR A 44 -9.08 -22.03 -11.86
C THR A 44 -10.50 -22.40 -12.32
N LEU A 45 -10.82 -22.22 -13.61
CA LEU A 45 -11.22 -23.22 -14.62
C LEU A 45 -11.99 -22.54 -15.79
N SER A 46 -12.43 -23.31 -16.79
CA SER A 46 -12.96 -22.81 -18.06
C SER A 46 -14.49 -22.66 -18.06
N GLY A 47 -14.96 -21.41 -18.03
CA GLY A 47 -16.32 -20.99 -18.37
C GLY A 47 -16.77 -19.84 -17.46
N ALA A 48 -16.71 -18.60 -17.94
CA ALA A 48 -16.92 -17.40 -17.11
C ALA A 48 -18.20 -17.41 -16.25
N ASP A 49 -19.28 -18.02 -16.74
CA ASP A 49 -20.53 -18.16 -15.97
C ASP A 49 -20.50 -19.28 -14.93
N ILE A 50 -19.77 -20.37 -15.19
CA ILE A 50 -19.57 -21.47 -14.21
C ILE A 50 -18.67 -20.97 -13.07
N ASP A 51 -17.61 -20.23 -13.41
CA ASP A 51 -16.71 -19.63 -12.43
C ASP A 51 -17.44 -18.58 -11.58
N ARG A 52 -18.28 -17.73 -12.20
CA ARG A 52 -19.09 -16.75 -11.48
C ARG A 52 -20.12 -17.42 -10.57
N ALA A 53 -20.87 -18.41 -11.07
CA ALA A 53 -21.83 -19.14 -10.24
C ALA A 53 -21.14 -19.79 -9.04
N ARG A 54 -20.01 -20.48 -9.26
CA ARG A 54 -19.25 -21.10 -8.16
C ARG A 54 -18.73 -20.07 -7.16
N THR A 55 -18.15 -18.97 -7.64
CA THR A 55 -17.58 -17.92 -6.78
C THR A 55 -18.67 -17.23 -5.96
N LEU A 56 -19.79 -16.88 -6.59
CA LEU A 56 -20.94 -16.28 -5.93
C LEU A 56 -21.49 -17.18 -4.82
N ASN A 57 -21.77 -18.45 -5.12
CA ASN A 57 -22.31 -19.37 -4.11
C ASN A 57 -21.30 -19.64 -2.98
N LEU A 58 -19.98 -19.64 -3.25
CA LEU A 58 -18.96 -19.73 -2.20
C LEU A 58 -18.92 -18.49 -1.31
N ARG A 59 -19.06 -17.29 -1.88
CA ARG A 59 -19.15 -16.03 -1.12
C ARG A 59 -20.39 -15.98 -0.26
N VAL A 60 -21.56 -16.36 -0.78
CA VAL A 60 -22.80 -16.48 0.00
C VAL A 60 -22.64 -17.50 1.12
N ALA A 61 -22.09 -18.68 0.82
CA ALA A 61 -21.82 -19.71 1.84
C ALA A 61 -20.87 -19.23 2.94
N SER A 62 -19.94 -18.33 2.62
CA SER A 62 -19.02 -17.76 3.62
C SER A 62 -19.68 -16.81 4.61
N LEU A 63 -20.88 -16.29 4.30
CA LEU A 63 -21.69 -15.46 5.20
C LEU A 63 -22.61 -16.30 6.07
N PHE A 64 -23.33 -17.26 5.47
CA PHE A 64 -24.48 -17.93 6.09
C PHE A 64 -24.32 -19.44 6.34
N GLY A 65 -23.25 -20.09 5.86
CA GLY A 65 -23.04 -21.55 5.95
C GLY A 65 -22.85 -22.11 7.37
N GLN A 66 -23.39 -21.45 8.37
CA GLN A 66 -23.17 -21.62 9.80
C GLN A 66 -23.75 -22.92 10.35
N ASN A 67 -24.84 -23.44 9.78
CA ASN A 67 -25.37 -24.75 10.16
C ASN A 67 -24.58 -25.93 9.59
N ARG A 68 -23.54 -25.67 8.77
CA ARG A 68 -22.71 -26.69 8.11
C ARG A 68 -21.27 -26.74 8.62
N LEU A 69 -20.86 -25.74 9.40
CA LEU A 69 -19.53 -25.61 9.99
C LEU A 69 -19.68 -25.31 11.49
N SER A 70 -18.96 -26.01 12.36
CA SER A 70 -18.89 -25.58 13.77
C SER A 70 -18.25 -24.18 13.85
N ARG A 71 -18.55 -23.39 14.89
CA ARG A 71 -17.97 -22.04 15.08
C ARG A 71 -16.43 -22.04 14.97
N ASP A 72 -15.78 -23.09 15.49
CA ASP A 72 -14.33 -23.35 15.38
C ASP A 72 -13.81 -23.66 13.95
N SER A 73 -14.70 -23.98 13.02
CA SER A 73 -14.41 -24.34 11.63
C SER A 73 -14.74 -23.23 10.64
N ARG A 74 -15.19 -22.06 11.13
CA ARG A 74 -15.48 -20.87 10.31
C ARG A 74 -14.18 -20.31 9.71
N PRO A 75 -14.23 -19.62 8.56
CA PRO A 75 -13.11 -18.79 8.11
C PRO A 75 -12.66 -17.89 9.26
N CYS A 76 -11.36 -17.74 9.48
CA CYS A 76 -10.82 -17.09 10.68
C CYS A 76 -11.10 -15.59 10.81
N CYS A 77 -11.81 -14.98 9.85
CA CYS A 77 -12.03 -13.55 9.75
C CYS A 77 -13.46 -13.29 9.22
N PRO A 78 -14.34 -12.64 9.99
CA PRO A 78 -15.62 -12.13 9.47
C PRO A 78 -15.39 -11.11 8.34
N ALA A 79 -16.29 -11.04 7.37
CA ALA A 79 -16.26 -9.97 6.38
C ALA A 79 -16.65 -8.62 7.04
N LYS A 80 -16.11 -7.50 6.57
CA LYS A 80 -16.57 -6.19 7.05
C LYS A 80 -18.03 -5.96 6.66
N THR A 81 -18.37 -6.13 5.39
CA THR A 81 -19.78 -6.15 4.96
C THR A 81 -20.08 -7.26 3.95
N GLY A 82 -21.30 -7.79 4.02
CA GLY A 82 -21.86 -8.68 3.01
C GLY A 82 -22.60 -7.94 1.88
N THR A 83 -22.78 -6.62 1.96
CA THR A 83 -23.65 -5.83 1.07
C THR A 83 -23.43 -6.14 -0.41
N PHE A 84 -22.20 -6.06 -0.92
CA PHE A 84 -21.95 -6.31 -2.34
C PHE A 84 -22.00 -7.79 -2.75
N ILE A 85 -21.85 -8.73 -1.81
CA ILE A 85 -22.13 -10.15 -2.05
C ILE A 85 -23.64 -10.31 -2.30
N LEU A 86 -24.50 -9.68 -1.50
CA LEU A 86 -25.95 -9.75 -1.64
C LEU A 86 -26.46 -8.97 -2.87
N VAL A 87 -25.83 -7.83 -3.20
CA VAL A 87 -26.12 -7.10 -4.46
C VAL A 87 -25.79 -7.95 -5.67
N GLU A 88 -24.61 -8.61 -5.68
CA GLU A 88 -24.22 -9.54 -6.74
C GLU A 88 -25.20 -10.72 -6.82
N ALA A 89 -25.55 -11.31 -5.68
CA ALA A 89 -26.49 -12.43 -5.58
C ALA A 89 -27.87 -12.07 -6.18
N ARG A 90 -28.38 -10.87 -5.91
CA ARG A 90 -29.65 -10.40 -6.48
C ARG A 90 -29.56 -10.17 -7.98
N ARG A 91 -28.48 -9.52 -8.44
CA ARG A 91 -28.25 -9.27 -9.86
C ARG A 91 -28.14 -10.58 -10.66
N TYR A 92 -27.46 -11.57 -10.09
CA TYR A 92 -27.22 -12.88 -10.71
C TYR A 92 -28.00 -14.01 -10.04
N ARG A 93 -29.23 -13.75 -9.58
CA ARG A 93 -30.06 -14.74 -8.85
C ARG A 93 -30.29 -16.06 -9.58
N HIS A 94 -30.15 -16.08 -10.90
CA HIS A 94 -30.26 -17.28 -11.73
C HIS A 94 -29.01 -18.19 -11.65
N LEU A 95 -27.91 -17.70 -11.09
CA LEU A 95 -26.68 -18.42 -10.80
C LEU A 95 -26.61 -18.94 -9.35
N LEU A 96 -27.54 -18.50 -8.48
CA LEU A 96 -27.62 -19.00 -7.10
C LEU A 96 -28.14 -20.43 -7.07
N ASP A 97 -27.48 -21.28 -6.29
CA ASP A 97 -27.98 -22.60 -5.98
C ASP A 97 -29.34 -22.49 -5.26
N PRO A 98 -30.30 -23.40 -5.51
CA PRO A 98 -31.65 -23.31 -4.93
C PRO A 98 -31.67 -23.22 -3.41
N GLU A 99 -30.65 -23.76 -2.75
CA GLU A 99 -30.50 -23.68 -1.29
C GLU A 99 -30.21 -22.27 -0.77
N TYR A 100 -29.70 -21.35 -1.59
CA TYR A 100 -29.41 -19.97 -1.18
C TYR A 100 -30.50 -18.98 -1.60
N HIS A 101 -31.62 -19.44 -2.18
CA HIS A 101 -32.68 -18.53 -2.62
C HIS A 101 -33.38 -17.80 -1.46
N TYR A 102 -33.23 -18.28 -0.22
CA TYR A 102 -33.75 -17.59 0.96
C TYR A 102 -33.15 -16.21 1.17
N ILE A 103 -31.90 -15.95 0.75
CA ILE A 103 -31.24 -14.64 0.92
C ILE A 103 -31.91 -13.52 0.10
N LEU A 104 -32.81 -13.89 -0.81
CA LEU A 104 -33.59 -12.95 -1.61
C LEU A 104 -34.79 -12.41 -0.83
N GLN A 105 -35.17 -13.05 0.27
CA GLN A 105 -36.27 -12.69 1.15
C GLN A 105 -35.75 -12.07 2.45
N ARG A 106 -36.63 -11.38 3.19
CA ARG A 106 -36.31 -10.91 4.53
C ARG A 106 -36.19 -12.10 5.49
N PRO A 107 -35.39 -11.98 6.57
CA PRO A 107 -35.28 -13.02 7.58
C PRO A 107 -36.59 -13.55 8.13
N THR A 108 -37.58 -12.67 8.36
CA THR A 108 -38.92 -13.04 8.85
C THR A 108 -39.83 -13.69 7.81
N ASP A 109 -39.49 -13.57 6.52
CA ASP A 109 -40.28 -14.11 5.42
C ASP A 109 -39.78 -15.51 5.00
N SER A 110 -38.57 -15.87 5.44
CA SER A 110 -37.94 -17.16 5.21
C SER A 110 -38.15 -18.10 6.41
N GLY A 111 -38.21 -19.40 6.14
CA GLY A 111 -38.12 -20.45 7.16
C GLY A 111 -36.77 -21.18 7.18
N ASP A 112 -35.78 -20.70 6.42
CA ASP A 112 -34.47 -21.34 6.30
C ASP A 112 -33.68 -21.26 7.61
N ASN A 113 -32.95 -22.33 7.94
CA ASN A 113 -32.19 -22.44 9.17
C ASN A 113 -30.94 -21.57 9.19
N ASP A 114 -30.45 -21.14 8.02
CA ASP A 114 -29.34 -20.19 7.94
C ASP A 114 -29.80 -18.73 8.19
N TYR A 115 -31.11 -18.51 8.32
CA TYR A 115 -31.69 -17.41 9.09
C TYR A 115 -32.20 -17.99 10.43
N TYR A 116 -33.25 -17.43 11.03
CA TYR A 116 -33.76 -17.95 12.30
C TYR A 116 -34.22 -19.43 12.23
N GLY A 117 -34.60 -19.96 11.07
CA GLY A 117 -35.05 -21.35 10.96
C GLY A 117 -36.49 -21.60 11.38
N HIS A 118 -36.96 -22.81 11.06
CA HIS A 118 -38.37 -23.16 11.25
C HIS A 118 -38.78 -23.25 12.72
N GLY A 119 -39.83 -22.50 13.08
CA GLY A 119 -40.46 -22.56 14.40
C GLY A 119 -39.67 -21.84 15.49
N ILE A 120 -38.81 -20.89 15.11
CA ILE A 120 -38.28 -19.87 16.01
C ILE A 120 -39.27 -18.70 16.06
N ASP A 121 -39.52 -18.19 17.27
CA ASP A 121 -40.29 -16.96 17.46
C ASP A 121 -39.34 -15.77 17.29
N VAL A 122 -39.58 -14.96 16.26
CA VAL A 122 -38.85 -13.69 16.05
C VAL A 122 -39.67 -12.57 16.68
N TRP A 123 -39.04 -11.80 17.56
CA TRP A 123 -39.63 -10.65 18.25
C TRP A 123 -39.06 -9.35 17.68
N SER A 124 -39.73 -8.23 17.96
CA SER A 124 -39.23 -6.93 17.57
C SER A 124 -39.51 -5.86 18.61
N ILE A 125 -38.68 -4.81 18.58
CA ILE A 125 -38.97 -3.53 19.23
C ILE A 125 -38.99 -2.42 18.18
N GLU A 126 -39.86 -1.44 18.37
CA GLU A 126 -39.91 -0.23 17.56
C GLU A 126 -39.21 0.91 18.29
N THR A 127 -38.37 1.65 17.56
CA THR A 127 -37.83 2.95 17.96
C THR A 127 -38.56 4.06 17.19
N GLU A 128 -38.01 5.28 17.10
CA GLU A 128 -38.66 6.35 16.33
C GLU A 128 -38.61 6.08 14.82
N HIS A 129 -37.48 5.56 14.31
CA HIS A 129 -37.24 5.36 12.88
C HIS A 129 -37.01 3.90 12.48
N PHE A 130 -36.75 2.99 13.44
CA PHE A 130 -36.36 1.62 13.17
C PHE A 130 -37.26 0.58 13.85
N THR A 131 -37.24 -0.63 13.29
CA THR A 131 -37.78 -1.84 13.92
C THR A 131 -36.66 -2.87 14.00
N ILE A 132 -36.25 -3.20 15.23
CA ILE A 132 -35.16 -4.14 15.49
C ILE A 132 -35.75 -5.53 15.74
N HIS A 133 -35.47 -6.47 14.84
CA HIS A 133 -35.88 -7.86 14.90
C HIS A 133 -34.80 -8.74 15.50
N TYR A 134 -35.20 -9.64 16.40
CA TYR A 134 -34.28 -10.54 17.10
C TYR A 134 -34.98 -11.82 17.55
N THR A 135 -34.20 -12.79 18.00
CA THR A 135 -34.69 -13.95 18.73
C THR A 135 -33.91 -14.12 20.03
N GLU A 136 -34.57 -14.71 21.02
CA GLU A 136 -33.92 -15.19 22.25
C GLU A 136 -33.73 -16.72 22.24
N ASP A 137 -34.18 -17.37 21.17
CA ASP A 137 -34.03 -18.82 20.98
C ASP A 137 -32.70 -19.15 20.30
N GLY A 138 -31.79 -19.73 21.07
CA GLY A 138 -30.43 -20.06 20.62
C GLY A 138 -30.30 -21.39 19.89
N ARG A 139 -31.40 -22.03 19.45
CA ARG A 139 -31.36 -23.33 18.76
C ARG A 139 -30.44 -23.37 17.54
N TYR A 140 -30.29 -22.24 16.85
CA TYR A 140 -29.47 -22.09 15.64
C TYR A 140 -28.31 -21.09 15.78
N GLY A 141 -28.10 -20.53 16.98
CA GLY A 141 -27.03 -19.56 17.26
C GLY A 141 -27.50 -18.10 17.35
N ASP A 142 -28.74 -17.80 16.93
CA ASP A 142 -29.23 -16.42 16.78
C ASP A 142 -29.66 -15.72 18.08
N ALA A 143 -29.59 -16.37 19.25
CA ALA A 143 -29.97 -15.74 20.51
C ALA A 143 -29.04 -14.57 20.86
N VAL A 144 -29.60 -13.37 20.93
CA VAL A 144 -28.85 -12.15 21.24
C VAL A 144 -28.34 -12.13 22.70
N PRO A 145 -27.23 -11.42 22.99
CA PRO A 145 -26.75 -11.23 24.35
C PRO A 145 -27.81 -10.62 25.28
N GLY A 146 -27.96 -11.21 26.48
CA GLY A 146 -28.96 -10.77 27.46
C GLY A 146 -30.33 -11.44 27.32
N SER A 147 -30.50 -12.40 26.42
CA SER A 147 -31.70 -13.26 26.31
C SER A 147 -32.02 -13.98 27.62
N ASP A 148 -33.30 -13.99 28.02
CA ASP A 148 -33.82 -14.66 29.22
C ASP A 148 -35.08 -15.53 28.95
N GLY A 149 -35.57 -15.54 27.71
CA GLY A 149 -36.72 -16.28 27.23
C GLY A 149 -38.07 -15.67 27.63
N SER A 150 -38.10 -14.44 28.13
CA SER A 150 -39.31 -13.79 28.63
C SER A 150 -39.78 -12.66 27.71
N ARG A 151 -41.04 -12.74 27.28
CA ARG A 151 -41.69 -11.67 26.48
C ARG A 151 -42.03 -10.41 27.27
N ASP A 152 -41.84 -10.41 28.59
CA ASP A 152 -42.06 -9.25 29.46
C ASP A 152 -40.81 -8.36 29.56
N THR A 153 -39.69 -8.80 28.96
CA THR A 153 -38.36 -8.17 28.99
C THR A 153 -37.83 -8.02 27.56
N VAL A 154 -36.85 -7.12 27.39
CA VAL A 154 -36.11 -6.95 26.13
C VAL A 154 -34.62 -7.02 26.47
N PRO A 155 -33.80 -7.80 25.75
CA PRO A 155 -32.38 -7.89 26.00
C PRO A 155 -31.70 -6.52 25.84
N TRP A 156 -30.76 -6.22 26.75
CA TRP A 156 -30.03 -4.93 26.72
C TRP A 156 -29.32 -4.69 25.38
N TYR A 157 -28.89 -5.76 24.71
CA TYR A 157 -28.22 -5.69 23.41
C TYR A 157 -29.13 -5.10 22.33
N VAL A 158 -30.40 -5.53 22.31
CA VAL A 158 -31.40 -5.08 21.33
C VAL A 158 -31.73 -3.61 21.53
N THR A 159 -31.96 -3.18 22.78
CA THR A 159 -32.24 -1.77 23.08
C THR A 159 -31.02 -0.88 22.78
N THR A 160 -29.81 -1.36 23.10
CA THR A 160 -28.56 -0.63 22.81
C THR A 160 -28.33 -0.48 21.31
N MET A 161 -28.62 -1.52 20.52
CA MET A 161 -28.54 -1.44 19.07
C MET A 161 -29.55 -0.42 18.51
N GLY A 162 -30.79 -0.45 18.97
CA GLY A 162 -31.80 0.56 18.61
C GLY A 162 -31.35 1.99 18.94
N ASP A 163 -30.76 2.20 20.12
CA ASP A 163 -30.23 3.51 20.53
C ASP A 163 -29.07 3.99 19.63
N TYR A 164 -28.21 3.10 19.12
CA TYR A 164 -27.16 3.48 18.17
C TYR A 164 -27.71 3.81 16.79
N PHE A 165 -28.72 3.08 16.30
CA PHE A 165 -29.38 3.41 15.04
C PHE A 165 -30.08 4.76 15.08
N GLU A 166 -30.72 5.12 16.20
CA GLU A 166 -31.30 6.45 16.36
C GLU A 166 -30.23 7.55 16.37
N GLN A 167 -29.10 7.32 17.04
CA GLN A 167 -27.95 8.26 16.97
C GLN A 167 -27.43 8.43 15.55
N VAL A 168 -27.30 7.32 14.81
CA VAL A 168 -26.89 7.31 13.40
C VAL A 168 -27.88 8.07 12.53
N TRP A 169 -29.19 7.87 12.71
CA TRP A 169 -30.21 8.62 11.98
C TRP A 169 -30.15 10.12 12.27
N ASP A 170 -30.08 10.51 13.55
CA ASP A 170 -29.98 11.91 13.97
C ASP A 170 -28.74 12.59 13.38
N TYR A 171 -27.63 11.86 13.24
CA TYR A 171 -26.43 12.39 12.63
C TYR A 171 -26.51 12.42 11.10
N GLU A 172 -26.68 11.28 10.44
CA GLU A 172 -26.60 11.18 8.98
C GLU A 172 -27.76 11.90 8.29
N VAL A 173 -28.99 11.71 8.76
CA VAL A 173 -30.18 12.35 8.20
C VAL A 173 -30.41 13.72 8.83
N GLY A 174 -30.32 13.84 10.15
CA GLY A 174 -30.60 15.09 10.85
C GLY A 174 -29.50 16.15 10.67
N THR A 175 -28.25 15.79 10.97
CA THR A 175 -27.11 16.72 11.00
C THR A 175 -26.48 16.90 9.63
N LEU A 176 -26.10 15.81 8.95
CA LEU A 176 -25.48 15.83 7.63
C LEU A 176 -26.52 16.03 6.51
N GLY A 177 -27.80 15.76 6.77
CA GLY A 177 -28.91 16.07 5.86
C GLY A 177 -29.03 15.12 4.67
N TYR A 178 -28.53 13.89 4.76
CA TYR A 178 -28.73 12.88 3.71
C TYR A 178 -30.22 12.55 3.52
N ARG A 179 -30.58 12.01 2.36
CA ARG A 179 -31.97 11.64 2.06
C ARG A 179 -32.38 10.44 2.89
N SER A 180 -33.38 10.59 3.75
CA SER A 180 -33.98 9.48 4.49
C SER A 180 -34.59 8.44 3.53
N PRO A 181 -34.50 7.14 3.84
CA PRO A 181 -35.17 6.10 3.07
C PRO A 181 -36.71 6.26 3.13
N PRO A 182 -37.45 5.84 2.08
CA PRO A 182 -38.90 5.81 2.11
C PRO A 182 -39.42 4.70 3.04
N PRO A 183 -40.62 4.86 3.64
CA PRO A 183 -41.31 3.78 4.35
C PRO A 183 -41.56 2.56 3.45
N ASP A 184 -41.57 1.36 4.04
CA ASP A 184 -41.58 0.11 3.29
C ASP A 184 -42.97 -0.57 3.15
N ALA A 185 -44.03 0.20 3.44
CA ALA A 185 -45.43 -0.19 3.32
C ALA A 185 -45.85 -1.35 4.25
N GLY A 186 -45.40 -1.30 5.51
CA GLY A 186 -45.77 -2.24 6.54
C GLY A 186 -44.97 -3.55 6.53
N ARG A 187 -43.82 -3.60 5.82
CA ARG A 187 -42.98 -4.79 5.83
C ARG A 187 -42.22 -4.87 7.16
N GLY A 188 -41.83 -6.08 7.53
CA GLY A 188 -41.38 -6.35 8.90
C GLY A 188 -42.44 -6.09 9.99
N GLY A 189 -43.65 -5.67 9.65
CA GLY A 189 -44.75 -5.43 10.60
C GLY A 189 -45.02 -3.96 10.92
N SER A 190 -44.20 -3.01 10.43
CA SER A 190 -44.34 -1.57 10.67
C SER A 190 -43.92 -0.75 9.44
N ASP A 191 -44.04 0.58 9.46
CA ASP A 191 -43.47 1.44 8.41
C ASP A 191 -42.05 1.94 8.74
N ASN A 192 -41.52 1.57 9.91
CA ASN A 192 -40.15 1.87 10.33
C ASN A 192 -39.14 1.02 9.56
N PHE A 193 -37.89 1.47 9.47
CA PHE A 193 -36.85 0.75 8.74
C PHE A 193 -36.41 -0.52 9.48
N ASP A 194 -36.42 -1.66 8.82
CA ASP A 194 -36.14 -2.95 9.45
C ASP A 194 -34.63 -3.27 9.57
N VAL A 195 -34.24 -3.66 10.77
CA VAL A 195 -32.92 -4.19 11.12
C VAL A 195 -33.10 -5.57 11.75
N TYR A 196 -32.41 -6.58 11.25
CA TYR A 196 -32.47 -7.94 11.78
C TYR A 196 -31.14 -8.33 12.45
N LEU A 197 -31.19 -8.94 13.62
CA LEU A 197 -30.03 -9.50 14.32
C LEU A 197 -29.97 -11.01 14.10
N LEU A 198 -28.95 -11.48 13.39
CA LEU A 198 -28.75 -12.88 13.01
C LEU A 198 -27.29 -13.28 13.23
N ASP A 199 -27.01 -14.53 13.56
CA ASP A 199 -25.61 -15.01 13.54
C ASP A 199 -25.16 -15.03 12.06
N ILE A 200 -24.22 -14.16 11.70
CA ILE A 200 -23.68 -14.06 10.34
C ILE A 200 -22.15 -13.90 10.39
N ASN A 201 -21.44 -14.44 9.40
CA ASN A 201 -19.97 -14.29 9.37
C ASN A 201 -19.53 -12.99 8.67
N ALA A 202 -20.16 -11.87 9.06
CA ALA A 202 -19.85 -10.50 8.64
C ALA A 202 -20.36 -9.51 9.70
N TYR A 203 -19.88 -8.26 9.74
CA TYR A 203 -20.45 -7.30 10.70
C TYR A 203 -21.92 -7.05 10.38
N GLY A 204 -22.23 -6.85 9.09
CA GLY A 204 -23.58 -6.67 8.60
C GLY A 204 -23.69 -6.77 7.09
N TYR A 205 -24.91 -6.58 6.59
CA TYR A 205 -25.17 -6.26 5.20
C TYR A 205 -26.48 -5.50 5.05
N THR A 206 -26.51 -4.66 4.02
CA THR A 206 -27.69 -3.94 3.54
C THR A 206 -28.14 -4.57 2.23
N THR A 207 -29.44 -4.85 2.10
CA THR A 207 -29.97 -5.43 0.86
C THR A 207 -31.42 -5.07 0.61
N ILE A 208 -31.94 -5.43 -0.56
CA ILE A 208 -33.25 -5.01 -1.06
C ILE A 208 -34.14 -6.22 -1.25
N ASP A 209 -35.28 -6.34 -0.59
CA ASP A 209 -36.19 -7.47 -0.75
C ASP A 209 -36.77 -7.63 -2.18
N GLU A 210 -37.56 -8.68 -2.42
CA GLU A 210 -38.15 -8.94 -3.74
C GLU A 210 -39.09 -7.83 -4.26
N ASN A 211 -39.51 -6.92 -3.39
CA ASN A 211 -40.45 -5.84 -3.68
C ASN A 211 -39.74 -4.48 -3.83
N GLY A 212 -38.42 -4.45 -3.67
CA GLY A 212 -37.63 -3.25 -3.87
C GLY A 212 -37.39 -2.44 -2.59
N TYR A 213 -37.69 -2.99 -1.41
CA TYR A 213 -37.48 -2.30 -0.13
C TYR A 213 -36.21 -2.73 0.57
N LEU A 214 -35.44 -1.75 1.06
CA LEU A 214 -34.20 -1.97 1.78
C LEU A 214 -34.45 -2.49 3.19
N TYR A 215 -33.50 -3.29 3.69
CA TYR A 215 -33.39 -3.70 5.08
C TYR A 215 -31.93 -3.99 5.41
N ILE A 216 -31.61 -4.00 6.71
CA ILE A 216 -30.28 -4.30 7.24
C ILE A 216 -30.32 -5.62 8.01
N VAL A 217 -29.26 -6.42 7.90
CA VAL A 217 -28.99 -7.55 8.80
C VAL A 217 -27.62 -7.37 9.42
N LEU A 218 -27.54 -7.49 10.74
CA LEU A 218 -26.31 -7.37 11.51
C LEU A 218 -26.02 -8.67 12.25
N ASP A 219 -24.76 -8.88 12.60
CA ASP A 219 -24.37 -9.95 13.50
C ASP A 219 -25.05 -9.80 14.88
N ASN A 220 -25.48 -10.92 15.44
CA ASN A 220 -26.29 -10.94 16.65
C ASN A 220 -25.49 -10.79 17.94
N ASP A 221 -24.16 -10.97 17.93
CA ASP A 221 -23.34 -10.92 19.15
C ASP A 221 -21.95 -10.26 18.98
N PHE A 222 -21.47 -10.04 17.77
CA PHE A 222 -20.11 -9.61 17.42
C PHE A 222 -18.99 -10.39 18.14
N GLU A 223 -19.22 -11.67 18.47
CA GLU A 223 -18.19 -12.51 19.08
C GLU A 223 -17.19 -13.00 18.02
N SER A 224 -15.90 -12.93 18.34
CA SER A 224 -14.78 -13.27 17.44
C SER A 224 -14.57 -12.29 16.27
N PHE A 225 -14.99 -11.04 16.46
CA PHE A 225 -14.67 -9.93 15.56
C PHE A 225 -13.34 -9.26 15.94
N PRO A 226 -12.70 -8.54 15.00
CA PRO A 226 -11.50 -7.75 15.28
C PRO A 226 -11.70 -6.78 16.46
N THR A 227 -10.63 -6.53 17.21
CA THR A 227 -10.62 -5.51 18.26
C THR A 227 -10.71 -4.11 17.65
N ASN A 228 -11.27 -3.18 18.43
CA ASN A 228 -11.31 -1.76 18.14
C ASN A 228 -10.92 -0.95 19.39
N LEU A 229 -10.96 0.38 19.30
CA LEU A 229 -10.53 1.27 20.37
C LEU A 229 -11.69 1.85 21.20
N ASP A 230 -12.92 1.35 21.02
CA ASP A 230 -14.08 1.91 21.70
C ASP A 230 -13.93 1.82 23.24
N PRO A 231 -14.09 2.93 23.97
CA PRO A 231 -13.89 2.96 25.42
C PRO A 231 -14.93 2.15 26.20
N GLU A 232 -16.06 1.79 25.59
CA GLU A 232 -17.10 0.92 26.15
C GLU A 232 -16.90 -0.56 25.79
N GLY A 233 -15.86 -0.89 25.03
CA GLY A 233 -15.42 -2.24 24.68
C GLY A 233 -15.77 -2.68 23.26
N ASP A 234 -15.02 -3.67 22.75
CA ASP A 234 -15.02 -4.09 21.35
C ASP A 234 -16.42 -4.37 20.79
N GLN A 235 -17.28 -5.07 21.56
CA GLN A 235 -18.64 -5.42 21.12
C GLN A 235 -19.47 -4.17 20.83
N LYS A 236 -19.41 -3.16 21.69
CA LYS A 236 -20.14 -1.90 21.49
C LYS A 236 -19.53 -1.07 20.37
N GLY A 237 -18.19 -1.07 20.24
CA GLY A 237 -17.52 -0.49 19.08
C GLY A 237 -18.02 -1.10 17.77
N CYS A 238 -18.10 -2.43 17.70
CA CYS A 238 -18.65 -3.14 16.54
C CYS A 238 -20.11 -2.75 16.27
N MET A 239 -20.97 -2.68 17.30
CA MET A 239 -22.36 -2.25 17.14
C MET A 239 -22.46 -0.84 16.54
N LYS A 240 -21.69 0.11 17.07
CA LYS A 240 -21.66 1.52 16.63
C LYS A 240 -21.26 1.63 15.16
N VAL A 241 -20.09 1.09 14.81
CA VAL A 241 -19.57 1.22 13.45
C VAL A 241 -20.43 0.49 12.45
N THR A 242 -20.99 -0.67 12.80
CA THR A 242 -21.86 -1.41 11.88
C THR A 242 -23.18 -0.68 11.63
N ALA A 243 -23.78 -0.08 12.67
CA ALA A 243 -24.99 0.71 12.50
C ALA A 243 -24.76 1.90 11.55
N ALA A 244 -23.65 2.62 11.71
CA ALA A 244 -23.27 3.72 10.82
C ALA A 244 -22.98 3.21 9.38
N HIS A 245 -22.15 2.19 9.25
CA HIS A 245 -21.73 1.65 7.95
C HIS A 245 -22.92 1.18 7.09
N GLU A 246 -23.75 0.32 7.67
CA GLU A 246 -24.87 -0.29 6.93
C GLU A 246 -26.00 0.70 6.69
N PHE A 247 -26.30 1.58 7.66
CA PHE A 247 -27.27 2.64 7.41
C PHE A 247 -26.78 3.63 6.34
N PHE A 248 -25.49 3.93 6.30
CA PHE A 248 -24.97 4.79 5.24
C PHE A 248 -25.12 4.17 3.86
N HIS A 249 -25.01 2.84 3.71
CA HIS A 249 -25.35 2.16 2.45
C HIS A 249 -26.81 2.33 2.03
N VAL A 250 -27.75 2.38 2.98
CA VAL A 250 -29.15 2.72 2.72
C VAL A 250 -29.25 4.13 2.14
N LEU A 251 -28.57 5.10 2.75
CA LEU A 251 -28.60 6.47 2.26
C LEU A 251 -27.94 6.60 0.90
N GLN A 252 -26.79 5.96 0.67
CA GLN A 252 -26.12 5.91 -0.63
C GLN A 252 -27.02 5.37 -1.74
N TYR A 253 -27.88 4.39 -1.43
CA TYR A 253 -28.87 3.86 -2.39
C TYR A 253 -29.85 4.94 -2.86
N GLU A 254 -30.31 5.84 -1.99
CA GLU A 254 -31.23 6.95 -2.31
C GLU A 254 -30.63 8.01 -3.25
N TYR A 255 -29.31 7.98 -3.44
CA TYR A 255 -28.59 8.77 -4.43
C TYR A 255 -28.37 8.01 -5.75
N GLY A 256 -28.84 6.77 -5.84
CA GLY A 256 -28.66 5.89 -6.99
C GLY A 256 -27.23 5.40 -7.16
N ALA A 257 -26.44 5.39 -6.08
CA ALA A 257 -25.00 5.18 -6.10
C ALA A 257 -24.56 3.71 -6.20
N TRP A 258 -25.47 2.75 -5.94
CA TRP A 258 -25.23 1.30 -6.04
C TRP A 258 -25.06 0.83 -7.50
N ARG A 259 -23.97 1.28 -8.12
CA ARG A 259 -23.64 1.07 -9.53
C ARG A 259 -22.14 0.87 -9.66
N GLU A 260 -21.76 -0.13 -10.45
CA GLU A 260 -20.38 -0.28 -10.87
C GLU A 260 -19.96 0.87 -11.80
N PRO A 261 -18.69 1.29 -11.77
CA PRO A 261 -17.59 0.74 -10.96
C PRO A 261 -17.38 1.44 -9.59
N SER A 262 -18.39 2.11 -9.02
CA SER A 262 -18.23 2.97 -7.84
C SER A 262 -18.31 2.27 -6.48
N ASN A 263 -18.33 0.92 -6.43
CA ASN A 263 -18.48 0.19 -5.16
C ASN A 263 -17.33 0.48 -4.18
N TRP A 264 -16.09 0.68 -4.67
CA TRP A 264 -14.97 1.09 -3.82
C TRP A 264 -15.26 2.39 -3.05
N TRP A 265 -15.96 3.33 -3.69
CA TRP A 265 -16.30 4.62 -3.08
C TRP A 265 -17.39 4.46 -2.02
N LEU A 266 -18.33 3.54 -2.24
CA LEU A 266 -19.40 3.22 -1.29
C LEU A 266 -18.82 2.65 0.01
N GLU A 267 -17.91 1.69 -0.08
CA GLU A 267 -17.23 1.11 1.09
C GLU A 267 -16.32 2.12 1.79
N ASN A 268 -15.47 2.80 1.02
CA ASN A 268 -14.54 3.80 1.51
C ASN A 268 -15.26 4.90 2.33
N THR A 269 -16.38 5.39 1.81
CA THR A 269 -17.17 6.42 2.50
C THR A 269 -18.09 5.88 3.60
N ALA A 270 -18.46 4.60 3.58
CA ALA A 270 -19.15 3.97 4.71
C ALA A 270 -18.20 3.82 5.90
N VAL A 271 -16.96 3.39 5.66
CA VAL A 271 -15.91 3.36 6.69
C VAL A 271 -15.55 4.76 7.18
N TRP A 272 -15.56 5.77 6.31
CA TRP A 272 -15.43 7.17 6.72
C TRP A 272 -16.57 7.59 7.67
N MET A 273 -17.82 7.24 7.33
CA MET A 273 -18.98 7.60 8.15
C MET A 273 -18.92 6.99 9.56
N GLU A 274 -18.40 5.76 9.69
CA GLU A 274 -18.16 5.12 11.00
C GLU A 274 -17.41 6.04 11.96
N ASP A 275 -16.33 6.64 11.46
CA ASP A 275 -15.43 7.47 12.23
C ASP A 275 -15.96 8.90 12.42
N GLU A 276 -16.68 9.44 11.42
CA GLU A 276 -17.31 10.76 11.54
C GLU A 276 -18.34 10.85 12.68
N ILE A 277 -19.10 9.78 12.92
CA ILE A 277 -20.06 9.74 14.03
C ILE A 277 -19.44 9.16 15.31
N PHE A 278 -18.54 8.18 15.20
CA PHE A 278 -17.98 7.44 16.34
C PHE A 278 -16.45 7.44 16.35
N ASP A 279 -15.86 8.64 16.28
CA ASP A 279 -14.40 8.94 16.32
C ASP A 279 -13.59 8.13 17.36
N GLY A 280 -14.20 7.80 18.50
CA GLY A 280 -13.53 7.03 19.55
C GLY A 280 -13.38 5.53 19.27
N VAL A 281 -13.94 4.98 18.18
CA VAL A 281 -13.92 3.55 17.88
C VAL A 281 -12.68 3.15 17.07
N ASP A 282 -12.28 3.97 16.09
CA ASP A 282 -11.11 3.74 15.24
C ASP A 282 -11.04 2.33 14.57
N ASP A 283 -12.17 1.68 14.28
CA ASP A 283 -12.20 0.32 13.69
C ASP A 283 -11.47 0.28 12.34
N TYR A 284 -11.49 1.39 11.60
CA TYR A 284 -10.89 1.52 10.28
C TYR A 284 -9.37 1.30 10.24
N LEU A 285 -8.68 1.46 11.37
CA LEU A 285 -7.24 1.22 11.46
C LEU A 285 -6.87 -0.24 11.14
N ASN A 286 -7.79 -1.19 11.38
CA ASN A 286 -7.64 -2.59 10.99
C ASN A 286 -7.39 -2.79 9.48
N TYR A 287 -7.79 -1.83 8.63
CA TYR A 287 -7.63 -1.90 7.18
C TYR A 287 -6.37 -1.20 6.66
N LEU A 288 -5.77 -0.30 7.45
CA LEU A 288 -4.56 0.41 7.04
C LEU A 288 -3.31 -0.47 7.12
N GLY A 289 -3.33 -1.45 8.03
CA GLY A 289 -2.22 -2.34 8.33
C GLY A 289 -1.61 -2.04 9.70
N TYR A 290 -0.82 -2.98 10.20
CA TYR A 290 -0.23 -2.86 11.53
C TYR A 290 0.94 -1.88 11.57
N ILE A 291 0.95 -1.02 12.59
CA ILE A 291 2.09 -0.16 12.91
C ILE A 291 3.28 -1.05 13.27
N TYR A 292 4.48 -0.60 12.91
CA TYR A 292 5.73 -1.33 13.14
C TYR A 292 6.90 -0.42 13.42
N GLU A 293 7.92 -0.98 14.08
CA GLU A 293 9.23 -0.35 14.23
C GLU A 293 10.04 -0.50 12.95
N ASP A 294 10.17 0.56 12.16
CA ASP A 294 11.09 0.61 11.00
C ASP A 294 12.53 0.85 11.49
N ALA A 295 13.13 -0.16 12.10
CA ALA A 295 14.40 -0.05 12.83
C ALA A 295 15.57 0.28 11.92
N ASN A 296 15.48 -0.10 10.64
CA ASN A 296 16.50 0.22 9.65
C ASN A 296 16.11 1.42 8.76
N ASP A 297 14.95 2.04 8.98
CA ASP A 297 14.42 3.21 8.27
C ASP A 297 14.49 3.05 6.74
N ASN A 298 14.05 1.87 6.27
CA ASN A 298 13.92 1.58 4.85
C ASN A 298 12.48 1.79 4.33
N GLY A 299 11.55 2.16 5.22
CA GLY A 299 10.12 2.35 4.97
C GLY A 299 9.38 1.06 4.66
N ARG A 300 9.83 -0.07 5.21
CA ARG A 300 9.19 -1.37 5.05
C ARG A 300 9.37 -2.16 6.33
N TRP A 301 8.38 -2.99 6.62
CA TRP A 301 8.57 -3.98 7.66
C TRP A 301 9.42 -5.14 7.17
N ASP A 302 10.46 -5.41 7.93
CA ASP A 302 11.33 -6.55 7.75
C ASP A 302 11.12 -7.60 8.85
N SER A 303 11.29 -8.87 8.49
CA SER A 303 11.22 -9.95 9.47
C SER A 303 12.25 -9.74 10.58
N GLY A 304 11.79 -9.62 11.82
CA GLY A 304 12.59 -9.27 12.98
C GLY A 304 12.16 -7.94 13.62
N GLU A 305 11.50 -7.06 12.87
CA GLU A 305 10.93 -5.82 13.39
C GLU A 305 9.61 -6.07 14.11
N VAL A 306 9.41 -5.36 15.21
CA VAL A 306 8.20 -5.47 16.02
C VAL A 306 7.05 -4.78 15.32
N TYR A 307 5.88 -5.42 15.30
CA TYR A 307 4.63 -4.78 14.94
C TYR A 307 3.61 -4.93 16.06
N TYR A 308 2.70 -3.98 16.12
CA TYR A 308 1.80 -3.77 17.25
C TYR A 308 0.35 -3.97 16.86
N ASP A 309 -0.47 -4.30 17.85
CA ASP A 309 -1.92 -4.25 17.76
C ASP A 309 -2.40 -2.79 17.90
N LEU A 310 -3.70 -2.55 17.68
CA LEU A 310 -4.30 -1.23 17.81
C LEU A 310 -4.11 -0.62 19.21
N ASP A 311 -4.15 -1.45 20.25
CA ASP A 311 -3.93 -1.01 21.64
C ASP A 311 -2.44 -0.75 21.98
N GLY A 312 -1.54 -0.92 21.01
CA GLY A 312 -0.09 -0.78 21.16
C GLY A 312 0.61 -2.00 21.76
N SER A 313 -0.11 -3.09 22.02
CA SER A 313 0.49 -4.35 22.46
C SER A 313 1.31 -5.00 21.34
N VAL A 314 2.35 -5.75 21.71
CA VAL A 314 3.23 -6.40 20.73
C VAL A 314 2.54 -7.65 20.17
N LEU A 315 2.33 -7.69 18.86
CA LEU A 315 1.76 -8.87 18.19
C LEU A 315 2.82 -9.86 17.70
N GLY A 316 3.96 -9.37 17.24
CA GLY A 316 5.02 -10.26 16.80
C GLY A 316 6.15 -9.57 16.05
N THR A 317 7.05 -10.42 15.53
CA THR A 317 8.20 -10.00 14.71
C THR A 317 8.32 -10.80 13.41
N THR A 318 7.32 -11.61 13.07
CA THR A 318 7.32 -12.45 11.87
C THR A 318 5.92 -12.50 11.26
N GLY A 319 5.84 -12.52 9.93
CA GLY A 319 4.57 -12.72 9.23
C GLY A 319 3.56 -11.58 9.41
N ARG A 320 4.01 -10.32 9.53
CA ARG A 320 3.10 -9.18 9.62
C ARG A 320 2.14 -9.16 8.41
N PRO A 321 0.81 -9.20 8.64
CA PRO A 321 -0.17 -9.02 7.59
C PRO A 321 0.03 -7.70 6.84
N LYS A 322 -0.22 -7.72 5.52
CA LYS A 322 -0.22 -6.50 4.71
C LYS A 322 -1.55 -5.78 4.84
N GLY A 323 -1.51 -4.46 4.96
CA GLY A 323 -2.69 -3.60 4.90
C GLY A 323 -2.66 -2.65 3.70
N TRP A 324 -3.58 -1.70 3.67
CA TRP A 324 -3.69 -0.69 2.61
C TRP A 324 -2.39 0.13 2.44
N ALA A 325 -1.73 0.51 3.53
CA ALA A 325 -0.48 1.28 3.51
C ALA A 325 0.70 0.52 2.88
N ASP A 326 0.61 -0.81 2.80
CA ASP A 326 1.59 -1.66 2.12
C ASP A 326 1.42 -1.72 0.62
N CYS A 327 0.33 -1.17 0.09
CA CYS A 327 -0.03 -1.25 -1.31
C CYS A 327 -0.25 0.15 -1.92
N PRO A 328 0.72 1.08 -1.80
CA PRO A 328 0.57 2.42 -2.40
C PRO A 328 0.59 2.38 -3.94
N ASP A 329 1.13 1.30 -4.51
CA ASP A 329 1.17 1.00 -5.94
C ASP A 329 -0.17 0.49 -6.51
N THR A 330 -1.16 0.27 -5.65
CA THR A 330 -2.54 -0.10 -6.02
C THR A 330 -3.39 1.16 -6.28
N PRO A 331 -4.21 1.19 -7.35
CA PRO A 331 -5.13 2.31 -7.61
C PRO A 331 -6.10 2.56 -6.46
N ILE A 332 -6.37 3.84 -6.15
CA ILE A 332 -7.29 4.26 -5.06
C ILE A 332 -8.70 3.69 -5.28
N ASP A 333 -9.11 3.52 -6.53
CA ASP A 333 -10.41 3.00 -6.95
C ASP A 333 -10.49 1.47 -7.10
N THR A 334 -9.52 0.75 -6.51
CA THR A 334 -9.55 -0.72 -6.46
C THR A 334 -10.66 -1.21 -5.55
N PHE A 335 -11.50 -2.12 -6.07
CA PHE A 335 -12.52 -2.85 -5.32
C PHE A 335 -12.21 -4.35 -5.39
N ASN A 336 -11.74 -4.94 -4.27
CA ASN A 336 -11.33 -6.35 -4.25
C ASN A 336 -11.77 -7.12 -2.99
N GLY A 337 -12.65 -6.54 -2.18
CA GLY A 337 -13.15 -7.13 -0.94
C GLY A 337 -12.27 -6.83 0.28
N TYR A 338 -11.29 -5.93 0.16
CA TYR A 338 -10.38 -5.59 1.26
C TYR A 338 -9.76 -4.19 1.13
N TYR A 339 -9.18 -3.88 -0.04
CA TYR A 339 -8.40 -2.65 -0.23
C TYR A 339 -9.26 -1.39 -0.10
N GLU A 340 -10.51 -1.46 -0.54
CA GLU A 340 -11.45 -0.33 -0.53
C GLU A 340 -11.72 0.22 0.88
N TYR A 341 -11.71 -0.61 1.93
CA TYR A 341 -11.97 -0.18 3.31
C TYR A 341 -10.84 0.72 3.84
N GLY A 342 -9.58 0.36 3.57
CA GLY A 342 -8.43 1.20 3.90
C GLY A 342 -8.34 2.47 3.04
N GLY A 343 -9.12 2.52 1.96
CA GLY A 343 -9.31 3.72 1.17
C GLY A 343 -9.92 4.88 1.96
N VAL A 344 -10.50 4.64 3.14
CA VAL A 344 -11.07 5.67 4.04
C VAL A 344 -10.20 6.91 4.20
N VAL A 345 -8.86 6.75 4.21
CA VAL A 345 -7.92 7.89 4.36
C VAL A 345 -8.06 8.88 3.20
N TRP A 346 -8.44 8.40 2.00
CA TRP A 346 -8.76 9.26 0.87
C TRP A 346 -10.07 10.04 1.08
N ALA A 347 -11.12 9.41 1.60
CA ALA A 347 -12.37 10.11 1.93
C ALA A 347 -12.15 11.15 3.05
N LYS A 348 -11.42 10.78 4.12
CA LYS A 348 -10.99 11.69 5.19
C LYS A 348 -10.22 12.88 4.64
N TYR A 349 -9.19 12.65 3.82
CA TYR A 349 -8.44 13.72 3.16
C TYR A 349 -9.35 14.67 2.37
N LEU A 350 -10.28 14.13 1.59
CA LEU A 350 -11.21 14.93 0.80
C LEU A 350 -12.14 15.76 1.70
N ALA A 351 -12.66 15.17 2.78
CA ALA A 351 -13.52 15.85 3.74
C ALA A 351 -12.76 16.93 4.52
N GLU A 352 -11.60 16.61 5.10
CA GLU A 352 -10.74 17.53 5.85
C GLU A 352 -10.28 18.72 5.00
N LYS A 353 -9.82 18.46 3.78
CA LYS A 353 -9.21 19.50 2.94
C LYS A 353 -10.22 20.37 2.23
N TYR A 354 -11.31 19.77 1.74
CA TYR A 354 -12.28 20.48 0.90
C TYR A 354 -13.59 20.81 1.64
N GLY A 355 -13.79 20.29 2.85
CA GLY A 355 -14.89 20.58 3.77
C GLY A 355 -16.06 19.59 3.70
N ASP A 356 -16.83 19.54 4.77
CA ASP A 356 -17.82 18.49 5.13
C ASP A 356 -18.88 18.19 4.05
N GLY A 357 -19.21 19.19 3.22
CA GLY A 357 -20.16 19.01 2.12
C GLY A 357 -19.61 18.27 0.90
N PHE A 358 -18.31 18.01 0.83
CA PHE A 358 -17.65 17.43 -0.34
C PHE A 358 -18.20 16.03 -0.67
N ILE A 359 -18.14 15.12 0.30
CA ILE A 359 -18.56 13.71 0.12
C ILE A 359 -20.03 13.64 -0.31
N LYS A 360 -20.90 14.40 0.35
CA LYS A 360 -22.32 14.48 0.01
C LYS A 360 -22.58 15.02 -1.39
N ASN A 361 -21.82 16.03 -1.84
CA ASN A 361 -21.94 16.55 -3.21
C ASN A 361 -21.52 15.53 -4.27
N VAL A 362 -20.51 14.70 -3.97
CA VAL A 362 -20.14 13.57 -4.85
C VAL A 362 -21.34 12.63 -5.02
N PHE A 363 -22.05 12.30 -3.95
CA PHE A 363 -23.27 11.49 -4.05
C PHE A 363 -24.38 12.14 -4.86
N HIS A 364 -24.57 13.47 -4.74
CA HIS A 364 -25.51 14.20 -5.59
C HIS A 364 -25.17 14.09 -7.09
N GLY A 365 -23.88 14.01 -7.44
CA GLY A 365 -23.41 13.90 -8.82
C GLY A 365 -23.36 12.47 -9.38
N LEU A 366 -23.37 11.44 -8.53
CA LEU A 366 -23.27 10.02 -8.92
C LEU A 366 -24.50 9.47 -9.67
N GLY A 367 -25.64 10.15 -9.62
CA GLY A 367 -26.85 9.70 -10.32
C GLY A 367 -26.63 9.45 -11.82
N GLY A 368 -27.02 8.27 -12.32
CA GLY A 368 -26.96 7.92 -13.75
C GLY A 368 -25.94 6.83 -14.10
N ALA A 369 -25.10 7.06 -15.12
CA ALA A 369 -24.08 6.12 -15.61
C ALA A 369 -22.64 6.60 -15.32
N ARG A 370 -22.48 7.50 -14.36
CA ARG A 370 -21.20 8.12 -14.00
C ARG A 370 -20.49 7.31 -12.93
N ASN A 371 -19.16 7.31 -12.94
CA ASN A 371 -18.35 6.71 -11.89
C ASN A 371 -17.89 7.74 -10.85
N ALA A 372 -17.45 7.26 -9.67
CA ALA A 372 -17.04 8.12 -8.56
C ALA A 372 -15.86 9.03 -8.90
N ILE A 373 -14.84 8.54 -9.61
CA ILE A 373 -13.67 9.34 -9.99
C ILE A 373 -14.05 10.55 -10.85
N GLU A 374 -14.94 10.36 -11.83
CA GLU A 374 -15.46 11.45 -12.66
C GLU A 374 -16.17 12.51 -11.82
N VAL A 375 -16.98 12.10 -10.86
CA VAL A 375 -17.77 13.03 -10.05
C VAL A 375 -16.92 13.73 -9.00
N ILE A 376 -15.93 13.04 -8.40
CA ILE A 376 -14.92 13.65 -7.54
C ILE A 376 -14.13 14.71 -8.32
N SER A 377 -13.73 14.39 -9.56
CA SER A 377 -13.04 15.34 -10.43
C SER A 377 -13.90 16.57 -10.71
N ASP A 378 -15.19 16.40 -11.03
CA ASP A 378 -16.10 17.53 -11.23
C ASP A 378 -16.27 18.39 -9.98
N GLU A 379 -16.41 17.78 -8.80
CA GLU A 379 -16.57 18.51 -7.53
C GLU A 379 -15.29 19.28 -7.17
N LEU A 380 -14.11 18.68 -7.38
CA LEU A 380 -12.83 19.38 -7.23
C LEU A 380 -12.73 20.56 -8.20
N ASN A 381 -13.07 20.35 -9.48
CA ASN A 381 -13.05 21.39 -10.50
C ASN A 381 -14.01 22.54 -10.15
N TYR A 382 -15.21 22.22 -9.64
CA TYR A 382 -16.17 23.21 -9.15
C TYR A 382 -15.59 24.06 -8.02
N ARG A 383 -14.75 23.47 -7.16
CA ARG A 383 -14.05 24.14 -6.06
C ARG A 383 -12.73 24.81 -6.46
N GLY A 384 -12.32 24.70 -7.73
CA GLY A 384 -11.10 25.32 -8.26
C GLY A 384 -9.83 24.49 -8.09
N TYR A 385 -9.95 23.19 -7.85
CA TYR A 385 -8.85 22.23 -7.74
C TYR A 385 -8.90 21.21 -8.88
N SER A 386 -7.80 20.50 -9.12
CA SER A 386 -7.76 19.37 -10.05
C SER A 386 -7.67 18.04 -9.31
N LEU A 387 -8.21 16.97 -9.90
CA LEU A 387 -8.03 15.61 -9.37
C LEU A 387 -6.55 15.22 -9.32
N ALA A 388 -5.77 15.61 -10.33
CA ALA A 388 -4.34 15.31 -10.39
C ALA A 388 -3.56 15.88 -9.20
N ASP A 389 -3.78 17.16 -8.89
CA ASP A 389 -3.16 17.82 -7.74
C ASP A 389 -3.65 17.20 -6.42
N ALA A 390 -4.94 16.89 -6.33
CA ALA A 390 -5.51 16.29 -5.13
C ALA A 390 -4.90 14.91 -4.82
N VAL A 391 -4.71 14.07 -5.85
CA VAL A 391 -4.09 12.75 -5.71
C VAL A 391 -2.60 12.89 -5.36
N ALA A 392 -1.86 13.77 -6.04
CA ALA A 392 -0.44 13.99 -5.75
C ALA A 392 -0.23 14.49 -4.30
N ASP A 393 -1.00 15.49 -3.89
CA ASP A 393 -0.95 16.07 -2.54
C ASP A 393 -1.31 15.05 -1.47
N PHE A 394 -2.34 14.23 -1.69
CA PHE A 394 -2.72 13.15 -0.77
C PHE A 394 -1.57 12.17 -0.51
N ARG A 395 -0.85 11.75 -1.56
CA ARG A 395 0.28 10.82 -1.40
C ARG A 395 1.45 11.47 -0.65
N VAL A 396 1.70 12.76 -0.87
CA VAL A 396 2.73 13.52 -0.11
C VAL A 396 2.32 13.69 1.35
N LYS A 397 1.08 14.08 1.64
CA LYS A 397 0.55 14.16 3.01
C LYS A 397 0.62 12.82 3.73
N TYR A 398 0.42 11.71 3.04
CA TYR A 398 0.49 10.40 3.67
C TYR A 398 1.87 10.05 4.20
N ILE A 399 2.94 10.28 3.43
CA ILE A 399 4.31 10.06 3.94
C ILE A 399 4.71 11.07 5.01
N LEU A 400 4.15 12.29 4.96
CA LEU A 400 4.32 13.30 6.02
C LEU A 400 3.47 13.02 7.27
N GLN A 401 2.50 12.09 7.18
CA GLN A 401 1.45 11.90 8.18
C GLN A 401 0.70 13.20 8.53
N ASP A 402 0.55 14.10 7.55
CA ASP A 402 -0.09 15.42 7.70
C ASP A 402 -1.61 15.33 7.51
N PHE A 403 -2.24 14.62 8.45
CA PHE A 403 -3.68 14.47 8.66
C PHE A 403 -3.99 14.68 10.14
N GLU A 404 -5.26 14.93 10.49
CA GLU A 404 -5.68 15.05 11.89
C GLU A 404 -5.24 13.84 12.73
N GLU A 405 -5.35 12.64 12.15
CA GLU A 405 -5.04 11.37 12.80
C GLU A 405 -3.80 10.67 12.22
N GLY A 406 -2.96 11.39 11.46
CA GLY A 406 -1.87 10.79 10.69
C GLY A 406 -0.87 9.97 11.53
N LEU A 407 -0.73 10.29 12.83
CA LEU A 407 0.12 9.53 13.76
C LEU A 407 -0.43 8.15 14.13
N LYS A 408 -1.72 7.89 13.91
CA LYS A 408 -2.33 6.56 14.06
C LYS A 408 -2.06 5.68 12.83
N TYR A 409 -1.61 6.25 11.71
CA TYR A 409 -1.45 5.51 10.47
C TYR A 409 -0.09 4.82 10.40
N PRO A 410 -0.01 3.57 9.88
CA PRO A 410 1.25 2.95 9.56
C PRO A 410 1.98 3.72 8.45
N LEU A 411 3.31 3.68 8.46
CA LEU A 411 4.11 4.27 7.38
C LEU A 411 3.81 3.59 6.04
N PRO A 412 3.73 4.35 4.93
CA PRO A 412 3.51 3.74 3.62
C PRO A 412 4.74 2.92 3.22
N ARG A 413 4.50 1.76 2.59
CA ARG A 413 5.59 0.91 2.12
C ARG A 413 6.39 1.61 1.03
N HIS A 414 7.68 1.82 1.27
CA HIS A 414 8.61 2.28 0.24
C HIS A 414 8.82 1.23 -0.85
N ARG A 415 9.03 1.61 -2.10
CA ARG A 415 9.49 0.74 -3.20
C ARG A 415 10.97 0.37 -3.03
N ALA A 416 11.78 1.31 -2.57
CA ALA A 416 13.20 1.09 -2.34
C ALA A 416 13.72 2.17 -1.38
N SER A 417 14.79 1.83 -0.66
CA SER A 417 15.60 2.77 0.11
C SER A 417 17.06 2.53 -0.27
N PHE A 418 17.79 3.60 -0.56
CA PHE A 418 19.20 3.55 -0.96
C PHE A 418 20.07 4.35 0.01
N GLU A 419 21.20 3.80 0.40
CA GLU A 419 22.22 4.49 1.22
C GLU A 419 23.60 4.49 0.53
N THR A 420 23.73 3.78 -0.59
CA THR A 420 24.96 3.65 -1.37
C THR A 420 24.74 4.17 -2.78
N TYR A 421 25.70 4.93 -3.29
CA TYR A 421 25.63 5.62 -4.58
C TYR A 421 26.78 5.20 -5.50
N PRO A 422 26.61 5.25 -6.83
CA PRO A 422 25.38 5.64 -7.54
C PRO A 422 24.25 4.63 -7.37
N ALA A 423 23.02 5.11 -7.40
CA ALA A 423 21.81 4.32 -7.25
C ALA A 423 20.85 4.57 -8.42
N SER A 424 20.09 3.54 -8.81
CA SER A 424 19.04 3.71 -9.80
C SER A 424 17.85 2.84 -9.48
N VAL A 425 16.67 3.43 -9.62
CA VAL A 425 15.41 2.70 -9.62
C VAL A 425 14.62 3.04 -10.88
N MET A 426 13.96 2.04 -11.42
CA MET A 426 12.97 2.20 -12.48
C MET A 426 11.64 1.70 -11.93
N GLY A 427 10.53 2.35 -12.29
CA GLY A 427 9.17 1.91 -11.92
C GLY A 427 8.74 0.57 -12.54
N ASN A 428 9.58 -0.06 -13.36
CA ASN A 428 9.30 -1.34 -14.02
C ASN A 428 9.81 -2.54 -13.19
N ARG A 429 8.93 -3.48 -12.82
CA ARG A 429 9.35 -4.78 -12.24
C ARG A 429 9.94 -5.66 -13.35
N MET A 430 11.23 -5.96 -13.27
CA MET A 430 11.81 -7.14 -13.94
C MET A 430 12.07 -8.21 -12.86
N PRO A 431 11.67 -9.49 -13.05
CA PRO A 431 11.30 -10.15 -14.31
C PRO A 431 9.79 -10.55 -14.39
N PRO A 432 9.37 -11.30 -15.44
CA PRO A 432 8.35 -10.92 -16.42
C PRO A 432 6.89 -11.09 -15.94
N ASP A 433 6.38 -10.18 -15.12
CA ASP A 433 4.93 -9.98 -15.00
C ASP A 433 4.52 -8.82 -15.91
N PHE A 434 3.47 -9.03 -16.69
CA PHE A 434 3.11 -8.17 -17.80
C PHE A 434 2.73 -6.72 -17.42
N ASN A 435 2.68 -6.33 -16.13
CA ASN A 435 2.34 -4.96 -15.65
C ASN A 435 3.57 -4.14 -15.21
N ALA A 436 4.34 -3.72 -16.21
CA ALA A 436 5.54 -2.92 -16.09
C ALA A 436 5.25 -1.40 -15.94
N GLY A 437 4.99 -0.89 -14.73
CA GLY A 437 4.88 0.56 -14.44
C GLY A 437 3.79 0.90 -13.41
N LEU A 438 3.67 2.18 -13.02
CA LEU A 438 2.64 2.64 -12.08
C LEU A 438 1.25 2.52 -12.71
N SER A 439 0.31 1.92 -11.97
CA SER A 439 -1.10 1.90 -12.34
C SER A 439 -1.74 3.28 -12.13
N HIS A 440 -2.87 3.53 -12.80
CA HIS A 440 -3.65 4.74 -12.60
C HIS A 440 -3.92 5.02 -11.12
N LEU A 441 -3.95 6.30 -10.73
CA LEU A 441 -4.21 6.76 -9.37
C LEU A 441 -3.32 6.14 -8.26
N SER A 442 -2.19 5.55 -8.61
CA SER A 442 -1.27 4.91 -7.67
C SER A 442 0.07 5.63 -7.58
N CYS A 443 0.87 5.27 -6.57
CA CYS A 443 2.15 5.89 -6.32
C CYS A 443 3.18 4.89 -5.81
N GLU A 444 4.43 5.34 -5.75
CA GLU A 444 5.49 4.65 -5.03
C GLU A 444 6.27 5.65 -4.18
N TYR A 445 6.94 5.16 -3.13
CA TYR A 445 7.83 5.98 -2.31
C TYR A 445 9.26 5.45 -2.47
N VAL A 446 10.21 6.28 -2.89
CA VAL A 446 11.60 5.89 -3.08
C VAL A 446 12.49 6.75 -2.21
N ALA A 447 13.10 6.14 -1.20
CA ALA A 447 13.98 6.84 -0.26
C ALA A 447 15.45 6.79 -0.68
N PHE A 448 16.15 7.88 -0.43
CA PHE A 448 17.58 8.03 -0.58
C PHE A 448 18.12 8.64 0.72
N ARG A 449 19.09 7.98 1.34
CA ARG A 449 19.72 8.37 2.60
C ARG A 449 21.16 8.80 2.31
N PRO A 450 21.73 9.75 3.04
CA PRO A 450 23.02 10.33 2.67
C PRO A 450 24.17 9.33 2.68
N GLY A 451 24.18 8.35 3.60
CA GLY A 451 25.31 7.42 3.76
C GLY A 451 26.64 8.18 3.90
N HIS A 452 27.48 8.09 2.88
CA HIS A 452 28.75 8.83 2.78
C HIS A 452 28.73 10.03 1.82
N ALA A 453 27.64 10.29 1.10
CA ALA A 453 27.56 11.29 0.05
C ALA A 453 27.28 12.70 0.60
N ASP A 454 28.22 13.62 0.44
CA ASP A 454 28.06 15.03 0.86
C ASP A 454 27.23 15.85 -0.14
N SER A 455 27.21 15.47 -1.43
CA SER A 455 26.35 16.06 -2.47
C SER A 455 25.86 14.97 -3.42
N VAL A 456 24.60 15.03 -3.84
CA VAL A 456 24.00 14.08 -4.80
C VAL A 456 23.23 14.84 -5.87
N THR A 457 23.46 14.48 -7.13
CA THR A 457 22.62 14.89 -8.26
C THR A 457 21.67 13.76 -8.62
N PHE A 458 20.39 14.08 -8.69
CA PHE A 458 19.33 13.19 -9.13
C PHE A 458 18.95 13.55 -10.56
N THR A 459 19.13 12.61 -11.49
CA THR A 459 18.52 12.66 -12.82
C THR A 459 17.23 11.86 -12.81
N LEU A 460 16.13 12.55 -13.06
CA LEU A 460 14.76 12.03 -13.02
C LEU A 460 14.25 11.96 -14.46
N SER A 461 13.58 10.87 -14.84
CA SER A 461 12.98 10.78 -16.17
C SER A 461 11.65 10.04 -16.16
N VAL A 462 10.68 10.52 -16.93
CA VAL A 462 9.40 9.88 -17.23
C VAL A 462 9.32 9.60 -18.73
N GLY A 463 8.63 8.53 -19.13
CA GLY A 463 8.40 8.27 -20.55
C GLY A 463 7.64 9.41 -21.22
N GLU A 464 8.08 9.88 -22.40
CA GLU A 464 7.51 11.05 -23.11
C GLU A 464 5.97 10.99 -23.26
N SER A 465 5.41 9.79 -23.49
CA SER A 465 3.96 9.60 -23.63
C SER A 465 3.16 9.78 -22.34
N ASN A 466 3.83 9.84 -21.19
CA ASN A 466 3.21 9.77 -19.86
C ASN A 466 3.37 11.06 -19.05
N ILE A 467 4.04 12.09 -19.59
CA ILE A 467 4.37 13.32 -18.84
C ILE A 467 3.11 13.98 -18.26
N ALA A 468 2.02 14.06 -19.04
CA ALA A 468 0.78 14.71 -18.58
C ALA A 468 0.01 13.91 -17.51
N ASP A 469 0.31 12.61 -17.38
CA ASP A 469 -0.34 11.66 -16.48
C ASP A 469 0.52 11.39 -15.23
N PHE A 470 1.60 12.15 -15.03
CA PHE A 470 2.61 11.88 -14.01
C PHE A 470 2.93 13.11 -13.17
N SER A 471 3.03 12.92 -11.86
CA SER A 471 3.55 13.89 -10.90
C SER A 471 4.69 13.26 -10.10
N MET A 472 5.69 14.04 -9.71
CA MET A 472 6.70 13.60 -8.76
C MET A 472 7.00 14.74 -7.79
N THR A 473 7.01 14.43 -6.51
CA THR A 473 7.40 15.37 -5.45
C THR A 473 8.57 14.76 -4.68
N ALA A 474 9.58 15.57 -4.38
CA ALA A 474 10.65 15.22 -3.45
C ALA A 474 10.30 15.74 -2.05
N VAL A 475 10.38 14.86 -1.05
CA VAL A 475 10.16 15.18 0.37
C VAL A 475 11.46 14.97 1.12
N GLY A 476 12.12 16.05 1.53
CA GLY A 476 13.33 16.03 2.34
C GLY A 476 13.00 16.00 3.83
N PHE A 477 13.42 14.94 4.52
CA PHE A 477 13.37 14.86 5.98
C PHE A 477 14.71 15.33 6.54
N MET A 478 14.69 16.45 7.26
CA MET A 478 15.87 17.16 7.74
C MET A 478 16.28 16.67 9.14
N LYS A 479 17.57 16.80 9.46
CA LYS A 479 18.13 16.42 10.77
C LYS A 479 17.66 17.26 11.95
N ASP A 480 17.06 18.40 11.68
CA ASP A 480 16.44 19.27 12.68
C ASP A 480 14.94 18.98 12.88
N ASP A 481 14.48 17.82 12.40
CA ASP A 481 13.09 17.35 12.40
C ASP A 481 12.14 18.20 11.53
N SER A 482 12.65 19.08 10.66
CA SER A 482 11.83 19.79 9.67
C SER A 482 11.69 19.01 8.35
N GLU A 483 10.65 19.33 7.58
CA GLU A 483 10.42 18.74 6.26
C GLU A 483 10.46 19.80 5.15
N GLU A 484 11.10 19.47 4.03
CA GLU A 484 11.11 20.26 2.80
C GLU A 484 10.35 19.52 1.70
N VAL A 485 9.48 20.21 0.97
CA VAL A 485 8.66 19.62 -0.10
C VAL A 485 8.91 20.37 -1.40
N GLU A 486 9.39 19.68 -2.42
CA GLU A 486 9.68 20.25 -3.74
C GLU A 486 8.97 19.46 -4.84
N GLN A 487 8.13 20.15 -5.62
CA GLN A 487 7.51 19.58 -6.81
C GLN A 487 8.54 19.52 -7.94
N ILE A 488 8.66 18.36 -8.60
CA ILE A 488 9.60 18.19 -9.71
C ILE A 488 8.94 18.60 -11.03
N ASP A 489 9.52 19.62 -11.66
CA ASP A 489 9.11 20.09 -12.99
C ASP A 489 9.91 19.35 -14.08
N PHE A 490 9.25 18.44 -14.78
CA PHE A 490 9.85 17.76 -15.94
C PHE A 490 9.84 18.65 -17.18
N ASP A 491 10.94 18.62 -17.94
CA ASP A 491 10.97 19.24 -19.26
C ASP A 491 9.91 18.58 -20.16
N PRO A 492 8.95 19.35 -20.72
CA PRO A 492 7.81 18.78 -21.44
C PRO A 492 8.17 18.15 -22.79
N GLN A 493 9.38 18.36 -23.30
CA GLN A 493 9.86 17.77 -24.57
C GLN A 493 10.64 16.48 -24.34
N THR A 494 11.41 16.41 -23.26
CA THR A 494 12.33 15.29 -22.99
C THR A 494 11.86 14.38 -21.86
N GLY A 495 10.96 14.85 -21.01
CA GLY A 495 10.50 14.14 -19.81
C GLY A 495 11.60 13.98 -18.76
N VAL A 496 12.63 14.84 -18.77
CA VAL A 496 13.77 14.79 -17.85
C VAL A 496 13.74 15.97 -16.88
N ALA A 497 14.14 15.74 -15.63
CA ALA A 497 14.40 16.76 -14.62
C ALA A 497 15.70 16.44 -13.87
N GLU A 498 16.32 17.46 -13.29
CA GLU A 498 17.48 17.33 -12.43
C GLU A 498 17.22 18.02 -11.09
N LEU A 499 17.62 17.37 -10.00
CA LEU A 499 17.60 17.94 -8.65
C LEU A 499 18.99 17.74 -8.02
N GLU A 500 19.57 18.79 -7.47
CA GLU A 500 20.86 18.74 -6.78
C GLU A 500 20.67 19.00 -5.29
N LEU A 501 21.07 18.05 -4.45
CA LEU A 501 21.09 18.22 -3.00
C LEU A 501 22.54 18.41 -2.55
N SER A 502 22.94 19.67 -2.41
CA SER A 502 24.20 20.03 -1.75
C SER A 502 24.10 19.83 -0.24
N GLN A 503 25.21 19.47 0.42
CA GLN A 503 25.25 19.25 1.87
C GLN A 503 24.27 18.16 2.35
N PHE A 504 24.01 17.16 1.49
CA PHE A 504 23.00 16.13 1.74
C PHE A 504 23.23 15.40 3.07
N ARG A 505 24.48 15.01 3.34
CA ARG A 505 24.88 14.39 4.61
C ARG A 505 24.80 15.31 5.82
N GLU A 506 24.95 16.61 5.65
CA GLU A 506 24.93 17.56 6.77
C GLU A 506 23.50 17.92 7.17
N GLN A 507 22.58 18.03 6.21
CA GLN A 507 21.24 18.59 6.43
C GLN A 507 20.12 17.54 6.48
N TYR A 508 20.20 16.47 5.68
CA TYR A 508 19.09 15.53 5.51
C TYR A 508 19.34 14.21 6.26
N ASP A 509 18.28 13.62 6.80
CA ASP A 509 18.25 12.21 7.21
C ASP A 509 17.91 11.32 6.01
N LYS A 510 16.96 11.77 5.17
CA LYS A 510 16.62 11.13 3.89
C LYS A 510 15.85 12.09 2.98
N VAL A 511 15.86 11.82 1.69
CA VAL A 511 14.89 12.38 0.72
C VAL A 511 14.05 11.24 0.16
N VAL A 512 12.74 11.45 0.10
CA VAL A 512 11.78 10.49 -0.46
C VAL A 512 11.15 11.09 -1.71
N PHE A 513 11.37 10.46 -2.86
CA PHE A 513 10.65 10.80 -4.07
C PHE A 513 9.31 10.06 -4.10
N VAL A 514 8.25 10.78 -4.42
CA VAL A 514 6.87 10.29 -4.50
C VAL A 514 6.40 10.39 -5.95
N PRO A 515 6.79 9.47 -6.85
CA PRO A 515 6.20 9.33 -8.17
C PRO A 515 4.75 8.88 -8.08
N VAL A 516 3.86 9.62 -8.72
CA VAL A 516 2.41 9.40 -8.72
C VAL A 516 1.90 9.36 -10.16
N ASN A 517 1.15 8.33 -10.51
CA ASN A 517 0.36 8.32 -11.72
C ASN A 517 -0.99 8.97 -11.41
N VAL A 518 -1.20 10.16 -11.95
CA VAL A 518 -2.40 10.97 -11.73
C VAL A 518 -3.50 10.70 -12.77
N SER A 519 -3.22 9.83 -13.76
CA SER A 519 -4.22 9.39 -14.72
C SER A 519 -5.34 8.62 -14.03
N THR A 520 -6.55 8.74 -14.57
CA THR A 520 -7.72 7.96 -14.14
C THR A 520 -7.91 6.67 -14.95
N THR A 521 -7.11 6.47 -16.01
CA THR A 521 -7.30 5.32 -16.93
C THR A 521 -6.00 4.75 -17.47
N SER A 522 -4.93 5.55 -17.58
CA SER A 522 -3.64 5.09 -18.11
C SER A 522 -2.89 4.31 -17.04
N ASP A 523 -2.66 3.02 -17.30
CA ASP A 523 -1.74 2.20 -16.53
C ASP A 523 -0.32 2.20 -17.14
N ARG A 524 0.63 1.70 -16.35
CA ARG A 524 2.02 1.44 -16.75
C ARG A 524 2.83 2.70 -17.05
N VAL A 525 2.60 3.75 -16.26
CA VAL A 525 3.45 4.93 -16.31
C VAL A 525 4.86 4.56 -15.83
N SER A 526 5.84 4.72 -16.72
CA SER A 526 7.23 4.40 -16.46
C SER A 526 8.01 5.66 -16.06
N TYR A 527 8.82 5.51 -15.01
CA TYR A 527 9.74 6.53 -14.53
C TYR A 527 11.08 5.89 -14.15
N ARG A 528 12.11 6.74 -14.04
CA ARG A 528 13.43 6.39 -13.52
C ARG A 528 13.92 7.52 -12.61
N ILE A 529 14.55 7.10 -11.51
CA ILE A 529 15.35 7.96 -10.66
C ILE A 529 16.77 7.41 -10.71
N PHE A 530 17.72 8.27 -11.04
CA PHE A 530 19.15 7.97 -11.01
C PHE A 530 19.81 8.98 -10.09
N ALA A 531 20.51 8.50 -9.07
CA ALA A 531 21.21 9.31 -8.09
C ALA A 531 22.71 9.05 -8.22
N ASP A 532 23.49 10.10 -8.38
CA ASP A 532 24.95 10.03 -8.50
C ASP A 532 25.60 11.06 -7.59
N VAL A 533 26.74 10.72 -7.01
CA VAL A 533 27.45 11.63 -6.09
C VAL A 533 28.23 12.62 -6.92
N GLN A 534 28.00 13.91 -6.71
CA GLN A 534 28.97 14.91 -7.15
C GLN A 534 30.09 14.96 -6.12
N GLU A 535 31.15 14.18 -6.35
CA GLU A 535 32.42 14.44 -5.68
C GLU A 535 33.25 15.37 -6.58
N ASP A 536 33.45 16.59 -6.09
CA ASP A 536 34.36 17.65 -6.58
C ASP A 536 35.29 17.18 -7.72
N ASP A 537 34.92 17.50 -8.97
CA ASP A 537 35.62 17.13 -10.23
C ASP A 537 37.12 17.55 -10.28
N GLY A 538 37.62 18.22 -9.24
CA GLY A 538 39.00 18.69 -9.11
C GLY A 538 40.07 17.62 -8.85
N ASN A 539 39.71 16.37 -8.52
CA ASN A 539 40.68 15.33 -8.11
C ASN A 539 40.55 13.97 -8.81
N GLN A 540 39.82 13.90 -9.92
CA GLN A 540 39.70 12.67 -10.71
C GLN A 540 41.06 12.23 -11.28
N THR A 541 41.43 10.97 -11.05
CA THR A 541 42.59 10.32 -11.69
C THR A 541 42.12 9.43 -12.83
N ASN A 542 42.47 9.83 -14.05
CA ASN A 542 42.21 9.06 -15.26
C ASN A 542 43.51 8.39 -15.72
N LEU A 543 43.51 7.06 -15.77
CA LEU A 543 44.60 6.26 -16.32
C LEU A 543 44.14 5.62 -17.63
N PHE A 544 44.86 5.91 -18.71
CA PHE A 544 44.57 5.36 -20.02
C PHE A 544 45.54 4.23 -20.35
N PHE A 545 44.99 3.09 -20.75
CA PHE A 545 45.71 1.88 -21.17
C PHE A 545 45.42 1.62 -22.66
N PRO A 546 46.26 2.13 -23.57
CA PRO A 546 45.94 2.24 -24.99
C PRO A 546 46.21 0.97 -25.81
N GLN A 547 46.91 -0.03 -25.27
CA GLN A 547 47.35 -1.18 -26.05
C GLN A 547 46.68 -2.48 -25.55
N ILE A 548 45.57 -2.85 -26.19
CA ILE A 548 44.86 -4.08 -25.85
C ILE A 548 45.10 -5.13 -26.92
N ALA A 549 46.06 -6.03 -26.66
CA ALA A 549 46.30 -7.20 -27.48
C ALA A 549 45.35 -8.33 -27.04
N ALA A 550 44.45 -8.76 -27.93
CA ALA A 550 43.50 -9.84 -27.69
C ALA A 550 43.38 -10.78 -28.90
N GLY A 551 44.51 -11.39 -29.33
CA GLY A 551 44.59 -12.28 -30.49
C GLY A 551 45.73 -13.30 -30.40
N ASP A 552 45.70 -14.37 -31.21
CA ASP A 552 46.68 -15.47 -31.35
C ASP A 552 47.81 -15.53 -30.30
N GLY A 553 47.48 -16.04 -29.11
CA GLY A 553 48.44 -16.29 -28.03
C GLY A 553 48.86 -15.07 -27.22
N LYS A 554 48.38 -13.86 -27.53
CA LYS A 554 48.66 -12.63 -26.78
C LYS A 554 47.65 -12.40 -25.66
N TRP A 555 48.11 -11.81 -24.57
CA TRP A 555 47.28 -11.40 -23.44
C TRP A 555 47.63 -10.00 -22.97
N THR A 556 46.63 -9.30 -22.41
CA THR A 556 46.77 -7.99 -21.77
C THR A 556 46.17 -8.07 -20.37
N ALA A 557 46.88 -7.50 -19.39
CA ALA A 557 46.43 -7.35 -18.01
C ALA A 557 46.69 -5.92 -17.53
N ILE A 558 45.81 -5.43 -16.66
CA ILE A 558 45.93 -4.12 -16.03
C ILE A 558 46.24 -4.35 -14.55
N GLY A 559 47.36 -3.79 -14.11
CA GLY A 559 47.74 -3.71 -12.71
C GLY A 559 47.34 -2.36 -12.14
N LEU A 560 46.59 -2.39 -11.03
CA LEU A 560 46.09 -1.20 -10.35
C LEU A 560 46.45 -1.27 -8.86
N LEU A 561 46.86 -0.14 -8.29
CA LEU A 561 47.24 0.01 -6.88
C LEU A 561 46.59 1.27 -6.31
N ASN A 562 45.83 1.09 -5.24
CA ASN A 562 45.43 2.16 -4.35
C ASN A 562 46.62 2.52 -3.46
N THR A 563 47.19 3.72 -3.58
CA THR A 563 48.26 4.20 -2.69
C THR A 563 47.73 5.00 -1.51
N GLY A 564 46.42 5.26 -1.45
CA GLY A 564 45.77 6.06 -0.43
C GLY A 564 45.31 5.27 0.79
N GLU A 565 44.95 6.02 1.83
CA GLU A 565 44.43 5.49 3.10
C GLU A 565 42.91 5.22 3.08
N LYS A 566 42.21 5.60 1.99
CA LYS A 566 40.77 5.42 1.81
C LYS A 566 40.46 4.30 0.83
N LEU A 567 39.27 3.70 0.93
CA LEU A 567 38.75 2.81 -0.10
C LEU A 567 38.60 3.60 -1.41
N ALA A 568 38.92 2.96 -2.54
CA ALA A 568 38.78 3.55 -3.87
C ALA A 568 37.92 2.65 -4.74
N ASP A 569 36.91 3.23 -5.37
CA ASP A 569 36.20 2.64 -6.50
C ASP A 569 36.85 3.13 -7.80
N VAL A 570 37.02 2.19 -8.73
CA VAL A 570 37.64 2.45 -10.02
C VAL A 570 36.71 1.95 -11.10
N THR A 571 36.19 2.89 -11.89
CA THR A 571 35.39 2.61 -13.07
C THR A 571 36.30 2.34 -14.26
N LEU A 572 36.20 1.15 -14.82
CA LEU A 572 36.96 0.70 -16.00
C LEU A 572 36.05 0.75 -17.22
N ILE A 573 36.35 1.67 -18.13
CA ILE A 573 35.60 1.91 -19.35
C ILE A 573 36.40 1.40 -20.54
N LEU A 574 35.85 0.45 -21.30
CA LEU A 574 36.43 -0.06 -22.53
C LEU A 574 35.89 0.73 -23.72
N TYR A 575 36.76 1.41 -24.45
CA TYR A 575 36.45 2.12 -25.68
C TYR A 575 36.90 1.34 -26.91
N GLY A 576 36.12 1.44 -27.99
CA GLY A 576 36.53 1.01 -29.33
C GLY A 576 37.15 2.16 -30.13
N ARG A 577 37.69 1.85 -31.32
CA ARG A 577 38.41 2.78 -32.21
C ARG A 577 37.71 4.11 -32.53
N ASN A 578 36.39 4.14 -32.49
CA ASN A 578 35.57 5.33 -32.76
C ASN A 578 35.25 6.16 -31.51
N GLY A 579 35.85 5.84 -30.35
CA GLY A 579 35.54 6.48 -29.07
C GLY A 579 34.22 6.01 -28.44
N ARG A 580 33.55 5.01 -29.01
CA ARG A 580 32.33 4.44 -28.44
C ARG A 580 32.67 3.55 -27.25
N VAL A 581 31.94 3.71 -26.15
CA VAL A 581 31.97 2.79 -25.01
C VAL A 581 31.44 1.42 -25.44
N LEU A 582 32.28 0.39 -25.28
CA LEU A 582 31.96 -1.02 -25.57
C LEU A 582 31.46 -1.74 -24.32
N ALA A 583 32.00 -1.42 -23.14
CA ALA A 583 31.53 -1.88 -21.85
C ALA A 583 32.14 -1.08 -20.68
N THR A 584 31.51 -1.19 -19.52
CA THR A 584 31.96 -0.57 -18.27
C THR A 584 31.91 -1.61 -17.15
N THR A 585 32.88 -1.58 -16.24
CA THR A 585 32.87 -2.39 -15.01
C THR A 585 33.52 -1.63 -13.86
N VAL A 586 33.10 -1.89 -12.62
CA VAL A 586 33.62 -1.21 -11.41
C VAL A 586 34.43 -2.20 -10.57
N ARG A 587 35.54 -1.74 -10.00
CA ARG A 587 36.37 -2.51 -9.06
C ARG A 587 36.66 -1.68 -7.81
N TYR A 588 36.52 -2.31 -6.66
CA TYR A 588 36.83 -1.70 -5.37
C TYR A 588 38.22 -2.09 -4.90
N PHE A 589 38.93 -1.15 -4.29
CA PHE A 589 40.27 -1.34 -3.74
C PHE A 589 40.29 -0.84 -2.30
N ALA A 590 40.56 -1.72 -1.35
CA ALA A 590 40.86 -1.32 0.02
C ALA A 590 42.12 -0.43 0.08
N PRO A 591 42.36 0.30 1.17
CA PRO A 591 43.59 1.06 1.36
C PRO A 591 44.83 0.18 1.11
N PHE A 592 45.77 0.68 0.31
CA PHE A 592 47.02 -0.02 -0.07
C PHE A 592 46.84 -1.33 -0.87
N GLU A 593 45.63 -1.63 -1.35
CA GLU A 593 45.34 -2.85 -2.11
C GLU A 593 45.83 -2.75 -3.55
N LYS A 594 46.38 -3.86 -4.07
CA LYS A 594 46.77 -4.01 -5.48
C LYS A 594 46.06 -5.19 -6.13
N LYS A 595 45.62 -5.02 -7.37
CA LYS A 595 45.01 -6.07 -8.19
C LYS A 595 45.64 -6.09 -9.56
N LEU A 596 45.90 -7.31 -10.05
CA LEU A 596 46.27 -7.57 -11.43
C LEU A 596 45.10 -8.31 -12.07
N MET A 597 44.56 -7.77 -13.15
CA MET A 597 43.32 -8.27 -13.75
C MET A 597 43.50 -8.46 -15.25
N TYR A 598 43.13 -9.63 -15.76
CA TYR A 598 43.17 -9.88 -17.21
C TYR A 598 41.99 -9.20 -17.89
N MET A 599 42.21 -8.70 -19.12
CA MET A 599 41.16 -8.05 -19.91
C MET A 599 39.92 -8.93 -20.12
N ARG A 600 40.11 -10.25 -20.30
CA ARG A 600 39.01 -11.21 -20.45
C ARG A 600 38.20 -11.42 -19.16
N GLU A 601 38.80 -11.17 -18.00
CA GLU A 601 38.11 -11.25 -16.70
C GLU A 601 37.35 -9.95 -16.40
N LEU A 602 37.89 -8.81 -16.81
CA LEU A 602 37.24 -7.52 -16.67
C LEU A 602 35.98 -7.41 -17.54
N PHE A 603 36.04 -7.93 -18.77
CA PHE A 603 34.95 -7.82 -19.75
C PHE A 603 34.60 -9.18 -20.39
N PRO A 604 34.06 -10.15 -19.62
CA PRO A 604 33.89 -11.53 -20.08
C PRO A 604 32.83 -11.71 -21.17
N LYS A 605 31.94 -10.73 -21.36
CA LYS A 605 30.81 -10.76 -22.30
C LYS A 605 31.03 -9.93 -23.56
N VAL A 606 32.21 -9.32 -23.72
CA VAL A 606 32.52 -8.44 -24.87
C VAL A 606 33.62 -9.07 -25.71
N ASN A 607 33.41 -9.10 -27.01
CA ASN A 607 34.48 -9.43 -27.94
C ASN A 607 35.38 -8.20 -28.10
N ILE A 608 36.53 -8.20 -27.45
CA ILE A 608 37.46 -7.06 -27.42
C ILE A 608 38.17 -6.97 -28.78
N PRO A 609 38.05 -5.85 -29.53
CA PRO A 609 38.75 -5.69 -30.80
C PRO A 609 40.27 -5.72 -30.62
N GLU A 610 40.98 -6.48 -31.47
CA GLU A 610 42.45 -6.55 -31.46
C GLU A 610 43.08 -5.19 -31.83
N ASP A 611 44.04 -4.72 -31.02
CA ASP A 611 44.91 -3.56 -31.30
C ASP A 611 44.19 -2.21 -31.50
N GLU A 612 42.90 -2.12 -31.14
CA GLU A 612 42.04 -0.96 -31.41
C GLU A 612 41.20 -0.48 -30.21
N ALA A 613 41.39 -1.08 -29.04
CA ALA A 613 40.64 -0.77 -27.84
C ALA A 613 41.50 -0.07 -26.77
N VAL A 614 40.88 0.84 -26.02
CA VAL A 614 41.49 1.58 -24.91
C VAL A 614 40.69 1.31 -23.64
N VAL A 615 41.36 1.04 -22.52
CA VAL A 615 40.70 1.08 -21.21
C VAL A 615 41.06 2.37 -20.51
N GLU A 616 40.04 3.09 -20.07
CA GLU A 616 40.18 4.18 -19.12
C GLU A 616 39.81 3.65 -17.73
N ALA A 617 40.71 3.81 -16.77
CA ALA A 617 40.40 3.66 -15.36
C ALA A 617 40.16 5.06 -14.78
N VAL A 618 38.93 5.28 -14.35
CA VAL A 618 38.45 6.53 -13.76
C VAL A 618 38.26 6.29 -12.27
N THR A 619 38.87 7.11 -11.44
CA THR A 619 38.63 7.10 -10.00
C THR A 619 38.65 8.53 -9.47
N VAL A 620 37.79 8.81 -8.50
CA VAL A 620 37.73 10.10 -7.79
C VAL A 620 38.80 10.20 -6.69
N ASN A 621 39.55 9.12 -6.43
CA ASN A 621 40.66 9.11 -5.49
C ASN A 621 42.00 9.43 -6.19
N PRO A 622 42.71 10.52 -5.82
CA PRO A 622 43.95 10.93 -6.48
C PRO A 622 45.13 9.96 -6.24
N ASP A 623 45.04 9.10 -5.23
CA ASP A 623 46.10 8.19 -4.82
C ASP A 623 46.00 6.85 -5.54
N PHE A 624 46.06 6.88 -6.87
CA PHE A 624 45.93 5.68 -7.68
C PHE A 624 47.01 5.57 -8.76
N MET A 625 47.64 4.41 -8.82
CA MET A 625 48.67 4.10 -9.81
C MET A 625 48.27 2.88 -10.63
N GLY A 626 48.63 2.89 -11.90
CA GLY A 626 48.35 1.77 -12.78
C GLY A 626 49.47 1.49 -13.76
N PHE A 627 49.52 0.25 -14.22
CA PHE A 627 50.38 -0.14 -15.31
C PHE A 627 49.70 -1.19 -16.18
N GLU A 628 50.01 -1.11 -17.46
CA GLU A 628 49.64 -2.10 -18.45
C GLU A 628 50.73 -3.18 -18.54
N MET A 629 50.33 -4.44 -18.65
CA MET A 629 51.22 -5.56 -19.00
C MET A 629 50.63 -6.31 -20.19
N TRP A 630 51.49 -6.66 -21.15
CA TRP A 630 51.11 -7.55 -22.23
C TRP A 630 52.20 -8.58 -22.50
N GLY A 631 51.81 -9.73 -23.05
CA GLY A 631 52.71 -10.84 -23.33
C GLY A 631 52.20 -11.73 -24.46
N GLU A 632 53.07 -12.64 -24.91
CA GLU A 632 52.78 -13.65 -25.93
C GLU A 632 53.11 -15.04 -25.37
N GLY A 633 52.13 -15.94 -25.43
CA GLY A 633 52.16 -17.26 -24.79
C GLY A 633 52.18 -17.19 -23.25
N ASN A 634 52.42 -18.35 -22.62
CA ASN A 634 52.36 -18.50 -21.16
C ASN A 634 53.71 -18.26 -20.44
N LYS A 635 54.73 -17.70 -21.11
CA LYS A 635 56.11 -17.69 -20.60
C LYS A 635 56.84 -16.35 -20.63
N TYR A 636 56.31 -15.32 -21.30
CA TYR A 636 57.01 -14.04 -21.46
C TYR A 636 56.08 -12.85 -21.30
N VAL A 637 56.58 -11.81 -20.61
CA VAL A 637 56.02 -10.46 -20.60
C VAL A 637 56.77 -9.68 -21.67
N SER A 638 56.05 -9.09 -22.62
CA SER A 638 56.61 -8.40 -23.79
C SER A 638 56.81 -6.90 -23.54
N GLY A 639 56.14 -6.32 -22.54
CA GLY A 639 56.32 -4.93 -22.14
C GLY A 639 55.52 -4.52 -20.90
N LEU A 640 55.84 -3.34 -20.36
CA LEU A 640 55.14 -2.70 -19.26
C LEU A 640 55.06 -1.19 -19.52
N MET A 641 53.86 -0.63 -19.43
CA MET A 641 53.61 0.82 -19.58
C MET A 641 52.96 1.37 -18.32
N THR A 642 53.56 2.37 -17.67
CA THR A 642 53.02 2.97 -16.44
C THR A 642 52.12 4.16 -16.77
N GLY A 643 50.89 4.16 -16.26
CA GLY A 643 50.02 5.34 -16.24
C GLY A 643 50.17 6.06 -14.89
N GLY A 644 50.64 7.31 -14.91
CA GLY A 644 50.74 8.15 -13.72
C GLY A 644 51.64 9.38 -13.89
N LYS A 645 51.48 10.38 -13.02
CA LYS A 645 52.37 11.56 -12.95
C LYS A 645 53.79 11.10 -12.57
N GLN A 646 54.68 11.05 -13.57
CA GLN A 646 56.11 10.71 -13.52
C GLN A 646 56.50 9.23 -13.34
N GLY A 647 56.70 8.56 -14.48
CA GLY A 647 57.62 7.43 -14.61
C GLY A 647 58.41 7.56 -15.92
N ARG A 648 59.53 8.32 -15.91
CA ARG A 648 60.50 8.25 -17.02
C ARG A 648 61.26 6.93 -16.91
N CYS A 649 61.00 5.99 -17.82
CA CYS A 649 61.93 4.88 -18.03
C CYS A 649 63.10 5.40 -18.87
N CYS A 650 64.30 5.42 -18.30
CA CYS A 650 65.54 5.84 -18.96
C CYS A 650 65.81 4.96 -20.19
N THR A 651 65.92 5.58 -21.37
CA THR A 651 66.52 4.97 -22.56
C THR A 651 67.81 5.71 -22.93
N GLU A 652 68.90 5.33 -22.27
CA GLU A 652 70.29 5.49 -22.75
C GLU A 652 71.00 4.18 -22.36
N SER A 653 71.86 3.53 -23.13
CA SER A 653 72.42 3.71 -24.47
C SER A 653 73.16 2.40 -24.81
N GLY A 654 73.48 2.18 -26.10
CA GLY A 654 74.69 1.43 -26.45
C GLY A 654 74.57 -0.08 -26.70
N ARG A 655 74.90 -0.46 -27.95
CA ARG A 655 75.22 -1.81 -28.43
C ARG A 655 76.22 -2.53 -27.51
N THR A 656 76.04 -3.84 -27.26
CA THR A 656 76.76 -4.96 -27.93
C THR A 656 76.30 -6.33 -27.40
N ARG A 657 76.19 -7.28 -28.34
CA ARG A 657 75.95 -8.75 -28.21
C ARG A 657 77.15 -9.50 -27.58
N PRO A 658 77.10 -10.82 -27.25
CA PRO A 658 76.66 -11.96 -28.10
C PRO A 658 75.18 -12.32 -28.01
#